data_AF-A0A954HUQ4-F1
#
_entry.id   AF-A0A954HUQ4-F1
#
_cell.length_a   1.000
_cell.length_b   1.000
_cell.length_c   1.000
_cell.angle_alpha   90.00
_cell.angle_beta   90.00
_cell.angle_gamma   90.00
#
_symmetry.space_group_name_H-M   'P 1'
#
loop_
_entity.id
_entity.type
_entity.pdbx_description
1 polymer ?
#
loop_
_entity_poly.entity_id
_entity_poly.type
_entity_poly.pdbx_seq_one_letter_code
_entity_poly.pdbx_strand_id
1 'polypeptide(L)'
;VIANRIWQWHFGRGLAPTTDNVGIQSPAPEHLQLLDWLAADFIRHGWSLKRLHRLILTSQTYRRSSTIDPNQPEHRTAVRVDPGSRLLWRFALRRLDAEAIRDRLLFSSGELNATVGGREMYPELSGEVLAGQSRPGLGWEPSPPDQQARRSLYAVVKRSVGDPLTEVFDYSNKTSPLTERPVTTVAPQALLLLHGRFTAQRADHLATQVAADSRDQTEQVQKLYRAVLQRMPTERELALACETLAGFESDRMATSGRISFRPDVPTSLYGDYRRSLAGERFLLGPDESWKYFSGVWGGSYEGIEVVEPRLGPFALWQGGEFQDGTLTGRLRMNSSVEYVTLIGRAVMHDNAWRGVGVTLDRRSKLAEGRDRTTESETTIAVAAELSSSVWIPFEWELRGPTSRLRLQEPRSGDVVLEQTLNESAVSSGAIGIAVWGGQVDLEDAVWIPADPRPDAGRKTTEETTAAMDLARVRVQQESFSLPPGWIRYDGDWQRNADGSWHVGPNRGAKLLWEEHPVTDGEIQVELNLRSDNAHIAGLLINVSDPQVGADNWYGYEVSLNADNQTVFVGLHNHGYQMLQQQTVSVRPGEWHSLRAVSAGSRLSVYVDDAKSPAIILDLPNRLTGQLAGIRNWGSNVSFRNFAVATATDRFVAEWPATSVNMQPVRDDNQWSHRQALADLCRTLFNLSEFLYVE
;
A
#
# COMPACT_ATOMS: atom_id res chain seq x y z
N VAL A 1 15.24 40.15 23.44
CA VAL A 1 14.49 39.29 22.48
C VAL A 1 15.19 37.95 22.22
N ILE A 2 16.37 37.91 21.58
CA ILE A 2 17.04 36.63 21.23
C ILE A 2 17.31 35.72 22.43
N ALA A 3 17.87 36.23 23.53
CA ALA A 3 18.09 35.43 24.74
C ALA A 3 16.79 34.80 25.28
N ASN A 4 15.68 35.57 25.28
CA ASN A 4 14.37 35.07 25.68
C ASN A 4 13.85 33.97 24.74
N ARG A 5 14.00 34.15 23.42
CA ARG A 5 13.59 33.15 22.42
C ARG A 5 14.39 31.86 22.54
N ILE A 6 15.72 31.94 22.68
CA ILE A 6 16.55 30.74 22.87
C ILE A 6 16.19 30.02 24.17
N TRP A 7 15.94 30.77 25.26
CA TRP A 7 15.46 30.20 26.50
C TRP A 7 14.12 29.48 26.32
N GLN A 8 13.15 30.13 25.67
CA GLN A 8 11.84 29.54 25.39
C GLN A 8 11.94 28.25 24.58
N TRP A 9 12.81 28.17 23.57
CA TRP A 9 13.00 26.95 22.80
C TRP A 9 13.46 25.76 23.66
N HIS A 10 14.25 26.01 24.70
CA HIS A 10 14.73 24.96 25.61
C HIS A 10 13.72 24.61 26.72
N PHE A 11 13.03 25.60 27.26
CA PHE A 11 12.14 25.43 28.43
C PHE A 11 10.65 25.41 28.08
N GLY A 12 10.27 25.57 26.80
CA GLY A 12 8.89 25.72 26.32
C GLY A 12 8.27 27.09 26.60
N ARG A 13 8.86 27.88 27.50
CA ARG A 13 8.35 29.20 27.90
C ARG A 13 9.50 30.18 28.10
N GLY A 14 9.31 31.42 27.63
CA GLY A 14 10.27 32.51 27.84
C GLY A 14 10.34 32.99 29.28
N LEU A 15 11.46 33.61 29.65
CA LEU A 15 11.61 34.37 30.90
C LEU A 15 10.71 35.62 30.90
N ALA A 16 10.55 36.25 29.74
CA ALA A 16 9.52 37.23 29.48
C ALA A 16 8.28 36.53 28.90
N PRO A 17 7.05 36.90 29.34
CA PRO A 17 5.81 36.27 28.88
C PRO A 17 5.58 36.39 27.37
N THR A 18 6.07 37.46 26.77
CA THR A 18 5.94 37.77 25.35
C THR A 18 7.28 37.56 24.65
N THR A 19 7.24 36.89 23.50
CA THR A 19 8.45 36.52 22.73
C THR A 19 8.99 37.69 21.91
N ASP A 20 8.11 38.60 21.50
CA ASP A 20 8.34 39.57 20.43
C ASP A 20 8.25 41.03 20.89
N ASN A 21 7.60 41.28 22.03
CA ASN A 21 7.49 42.60 22.64
C ASN A 21 7.95 42.55 24.09
N VAL A 22 9.07 43.18 24.42
CA VAL A 22 9.59 43.29 25.81
C VAL A 22 9.49 44.73 26.31
N GLY A 23 8.59 45.53 25.75
CA GLY A 23 8.36 46.93 26.12
C GLY A 23 7.43 47.11 27.33
N ILE A 24 7.19 48.37 27.69
CA ILE A 24 6.43 48.79 28.89
C ILE A 24 4.98 48.28 28.90
N GLN A 25 4.42 47.97 27.72
CA GLN A 25 3.07 47.42 27.56
C GLN A 25 3.00 45.90 27.76
N SER A 26 4.13 45.22 27.96
CA SER A 26 4.17 43.79 28.23
C SER A 26 4.39 43.53 29.72
N PRO A 27 3.86 42.44 30.29
CA PRO A 27 4.10 42.11 31.69
C PRO A 27 5.59 41.90 31.95
N ALA A 28 6.05 42.25 33.15
CA ALA A 28 7.45 42.13 33.51
C ALA A 28 7.94 40.67 33.42
N PRO A 29 9.19 40.43 33.00
CA PRO A 29 9.78 39.09 33.03
C PRO A 29 9.81 38.52 34.44
N GLU A 30 9.52 37.22 34.57
CA GLU A 30 9.52 36.54 35.87
C GLU A 30 10.90 36.56 36.52
N HIS A 31 11.94 36.47 35.70
CA HIS A 31 13.34 36.50 36.13
C HIS A 31 14.12 37.56 35.33
N LEU A 32 13.77 38.85 35.54
CA LEU A 32 14.37 39.96 34.80
C LEU A 32 15.91 40.00 34.90
N GLN A 33 16.47 39.82 36.10
CA GLN A 33 17.92 39.84 36.30
C GLN A 33 18.63 38.73 35.51
N LEU A 34 18.03 37.54 35.41
CA LEU A 34 18.57 36.43 34.62
C LEU A 34 18.51 36.75 33.13
N LEU A 35 17.40 37.31 32.65
CA LEU A 35 17.25 37.68 31.25
C LEU A 35 18.27 38.76 30.86
N ASP A 36 18.46 39.78 31.69
CA ASP A 36 19.44 40.85 31.49
C ASP A 36 20.87 40.31 31.49
N TRP A 37 21.18 39.41 32.44
CA TRP A 37 22.49 38.77 32.50
C TRP A 37 22.78 37.94 31.25
N LEU A 38 21.82 37.10 30.80
CA LEU A 38 21.95 36.31 29.57
C LEU A 38 22.11 37.20 28.34
N ALA A 39 21.38 38.32 28.27
CA ALA A 39 21.49 39.27 27.17
C ALA A 39 22.86 39.96 27.16
N ALA A 40 23.32 40.48 28.30
CA ALA A 40 24.63 41.13 28.41
C ALA A 40 25.78 40.16 28.11
N ASP A 41 25.67 38.91 28.58
CA ASP A 41 26.62 37.85 28.31
C ASP A 41 26.66 37.46 26.82
N PHE A 42 25.50 37.36 26.16
CA PHE A 42 25.40 37.10 24.72
C PHE A 42 26.08 38.20 23.89
N ILE A 43 25.88 39.47 24.24
CA ILE A 43 26.53 40.63 23.60
C ILE A 43 28.05 40.58 23.81
N ARG A 44 28.50 40.39 25.06
CA ARG A 44 29.92 40.38 25.43
C ARG A 44 30.71 39.32 24.68
N HIS A 45 30.07 38.21 24.30
CA HIS A 45 30.70 37.10 23.59
C HIS A 45 30.39 37.08 22.09
N GLY A 46 30.22 38.27 21.50
CA GLY A 46 30.11 38.43 20.05
C GLY A 46 28.86 37.79 19.45
N TRP A 47 27.75 37.77 20.19
CA TRP A 47 26.46 37.27 19.70
C TRP A 47 26.48 35.80 19.25
N SER A 48 27.35 34.98 19.86
CA SER A 48 27.47 33.55 19.53
C SER A 48 26.29 32.71 20.05
N LEU A 49 25.38 32.31 19.14
CA LEU A 49 24.25 31.44 19.48
C LEU A 49 24.72 30.11 20.08
N LYS A 50 25.72 29.47 19.47
CA LYS A 50 26.28 28.19 19.94
C LYS A 50 26.73 28.26 21.41
N ARG A 51 27.36 29.36 21.81
CA ARG A 51 27.78 29.58 23.19
C ARG A 51 26.59 29.77 24.12
N LEU A 52 25.60 30.58 23.73
CA LEU A 52 24.38 30.78 24.52
C LEU A 52 23.61 29.47 24.74
N HIS A 53 23.45 28.64 23.70
CA HIS A 53 22.91 27.29 23.81
C HIS A 53 23.70 26.46 24.83
N ARG A 54 25.04 26.39 24.69
CA ARG A 54 25.89 25.63 25.62
C ARG A 54 25.74 26.11 27.06
N LEU A 55 25.74 27.42 27.29
CA LEU A 55 25.58 28.00 28.62
C LEU A 55 24.27 27.57 29.28
N ILE A 56 23.15 27.63 28.53
CA ILE A 56 21.84 27.19 29.02
C ILE A 56 21.84 25.68 29.28
N LEU A 57 22.24 24.87 28.29
CA LEU A 57 22.19 23.40 28.35
C LEU A 57 23.11 22.79 29.43
N THR A 58 24.18 23.50 29.83
CA THR A 58 25.09 23.06 30.90
C THR A 58 24.75 23.65 32.27
N SER A 59 23.75 24.53 32.37
CA SER A 59 23.29 25.08 33.64
C SER A 59 22.71 23.98 34.55
N GLN A 60 22.70 24.23 35.87
CA GLN A 60 21.97 23.38 36.81
C GLN A 60 20.47 23.43 36.51
N THR A 61 19.94 24.59 36.14
CA THR A 61 18.52 24.80 35.82
C THR A 61 18.03 23.90 34.69
N TYR A 62 18.76 23.78 33.59
CA TYR A 62 18.38 22.92 32.47
C TYR A 62 18.49 21.43 32.81
N ARG A 63 19.48 21.06 33.64
CA ARG A 63 19.75 19.66 34.04
C ARG A 63 18.97 19.20 35.28
N ARG A 64 18.00 19.98 35.75
CA ARG A 64 17.12 19.57 36.85
C ARG A 64 16.21 18.43 36.37
N SER A 65 15.98 17.44 37.24
CA SER A 65 15.00 16.40 36.98
C SER A 65 13.60 17.01 36.85
N SER A 66 12.76 16.41 36.00
CA SER A 66 11.32 16.64 35.91
C SER A 66 10.55 15.85 36.96
N THR A 67 11.18 14.85 37.58
CA THR A 67 10.59 13.91 38.53
C THR A 67 10.15 14.61 39.82
N ILE A 68 8.94 14.29 40.27
CA ILE A 68 8.42 14.76 41.55
C ILE A 68 8.54 13.63 42.56
N ASP A 69 9.48 13.75 43.50
CA ASP A 69 9.54 12.88 44.67
C ASP A 69 8.50 13.32 45.72
N PRO A 70 7.42 12.55 45.96
CA PRO A 70 6.40 12.91 46.94
C PRO A 70 6.93 12.83 48.38
N ASN A 71 8.04 12.14 48.63
CA ASN A 71 8.62 11.99 49.96
C ASN A 71 9.45 13.22 50.38
N GLN A 72 9.88 14.05 49.43
CA GLN A 72 10.62 15.29 49.71
C GLN A 72 9.70 16.46 50.11
N PRO A 73 9.86 17.06 51.32
CA PRO A 73 9.06 18.20 51.76
C PRO A 73 9.12 19.42 50.83
N GLU A 74 10.27 19.66 50.21
CA GLU A 74 10.51 20.77 49.29
C GLU A 74 9.67 20.60 48.02
N HIS A 75 9.61 19.38 47.47
CA HIS A 75 8.79 19.06 46.30
C HIS A 75 7.30 19.22 46.60
N ARG A 76 6.83 18.73 47.75
CA ARG A 76 5.43 18.93 48.18
C ARG A 76 5.07 20.41 48.29
N THR A 77 5.98 21.22 48.84
CA THR A 77 5.79 22.66 48.97
C THR A 77 5.81 23.33 47.59
N ALA A 78 6.75 22.97 46.72
CA ALA A 78 6.90 23.53 45.40
C ALA A 78 5.71 23.21 44.48
N VAL A 79 5.16 22.00 44.50
CA VAL A 79 3.93 21.64 43.76
C VAL A 79 2.74 22.48 44.22
N ARG A 80 2.63 22.78 45.51
CA ARG A 80 1.53 23.60 46.06
C ARG A 80 1.68 25.09 45.73
N VAL A 81 2.90 25.61 45.75
CA VAL A 81 3.18 27.05 45.57
C VAL A 81 3.35 27.42 44.10
N ASP A 82 4.00 26.56 43.32
CA ASP A 82 4.34 26.77 41.91
C ASP A 82 4.18 25.46 41.11
N PRO A 83 2.94 24.97 40.92
CA PRO A 83 2.67 23.76 40.15
C PRO A 83 3.18 23.86 38.71
N GLY A 84 3.13 25.06 38.13
CA GLY A 84 3.60 25.37 36.78
C GLY A 84 5.13 25.43 36.62
N SER A 85 5.89 25.28 37.70
CA SER A 85 7.36 25.31 37.69
C SER A 85 7.96 26.60 37.11
N ARG A 86 7.28 27.73 37.33
CA ARG A 86 7.68 29.09 36.93
C ARG A 86 8.98 29.54 37.60
N LEU A 87 9.24 29.05 38.82
CA LEU A 87 10.45 29.26 39.59
C LEU A 87 11.57 28.26 39.22
N LEU A 88 11.35 27.43 38.18
CA LEU A 88 12.34 26.52 37.61
C LEU A 88 12.89 25.52 38.64
N TRP A 89 12.08 25.15 39.63
CA TRP A 89 12.44 24.21 40.70
C TRP A 89 12.63 22.77 40.19
N ARG A 90 12.08 22.48 39.01
CA ARG A 90 12.26 21.26 38.20
C ARG A 90 12.26 21.60 36.71
N PHE A 91 12.68 20.68 35.86
CA PHE A 91 12.44 20.82 34.43
C PHE A 91 10.98 20.55 34.12
N ALA A 92 10.28 21.53 33.53
CA ALA A 92 8.86 21.39 33.22
C ALA A 92 8.66 20.36 32.09
N LEU A 93 7.61 19.54 32.20
CA LEU A 93 7.21 18.69 31.08
C LEU A 93 6.83 19.58 29.90
N ARG A 94 7.42 19.32 28.74
CA ARG A 94 7.18 20.09 27.52
C ARG A 94 6.67 19.17 26.44
N ARG A 95 5.51 19.48 25.85
CA ARG A 95 5.01 18.71 24.70
C ARG A 95 5.94 18.89 23.50
N LEU A 96 6.13 17.83 22.74
CA LEU A 96 6.87 17.84 21.49
C LEU A 96 6.06 18.54 20.39
N ASP A 97 6.75 19.28 19.52
CA ASP A 97 6.14 19.84 18.30
C ASP A 97 5.76 18.71 17.33
N ALA A 98 4.80 18.96 16.44
CA ALA A 98 4.26 17.96 15.52
C ALA A 98 5.34 17.17 14.74
N GLU A 99 6.33 17.88 14.21
CA GLU A 99 7.48 17.34 13.49
C GLU A 99 8.32 16.42 14.38
N ALA A 100 8.51 16.81 15.63
CA ALA A 100 9.27 16.03 16.61
C ALA A 100 8.50 14.79 17.08
N ILE A 101 7.17 14.85 17.18
CA ILE A 101 6.32 13.68 17.44
C ILE A 101 6.50 12.67 16.31
N ARG A 102 6.32 13.10 15.07
CA ARG A 102 6.48 12.22 13.90
C ARG A 102 7.89 11.61 13.82
N ASP A 103 8.92 12.43 13.94
CA ASP A 103 10.32 11.97 13.91
C ASP A 103 10.64 11.03 15.08
N ARG A 104 10.04 11.25 16.26
CA ARG A 104 10.19 10.37 17.41
C ARG A 104 9.57 9.00 17.18
N LEU A 105 8.40 8.92 16.56
CA LEU A 105 7.77 7.63 16.23
C LEU A 105 8.67 6.81 15.29
N LEU A 106 9.22 7.44 14.26
CA LEU A 106 10.19 6.82 13.34
C LEU A 106 11.50 6.44 14.03
N PHE A 107 12.00 7.28 14.94
CA PHE A 107 13.21 6.99 15.70
C PHE A 107 13.01 5.78 16.60
N SER A 108 11.89 5.75 17.33
CA SER A 108 11.57 4.69 18.29
C SER A 108 11.31 3.35 17.61
N SER A 109 10.75 3.35 16.39
CA SER A 109 10.57 2.14 15.59
C SER A 109 11.82 1.72 14.79
N GLY A 110 12.92 2.48 14.88
CA GLY A 110 14.17 2.21 14.17
C GLY A 110 14.14 2.54 12.67
N GLU A 111 13.12 3.25 12.19
CA GLU A 111 12.90 3.50 10.76
C GLU A 111 13.42 4.88 10.31
N LEU A 112 13.74 5.78 11.24
CA LEU A 112 14.13 7.15 10.91
C LEU A 112 15.33 7.22 9.95
N ASN A 113 15.08 7.73 8.74
CA ASN A 113 16.12 8.07 7.78
C ASN A 113 16.71 9.46 8.11
N ALA A 114 17.92 9.46 8.67
CA ALA A 114 18.63 10.66 9.13
C ALA A 114 19.40 11.41 8.02
N THR A 115 19.26 11.02 6.75
CA THR A 115 20.00 11.62 5.63
C THR A 115 19.70 13.11 5.48
N VAL A 116 20.77 13.92 5.50
CA VAL A 116 20.71 15.38 5.37
C VAL A 116 20.96 15.79 3.92
N GLY A 117 20.15 16.72 3.41
CA GLY A 117 20.19 17.23 2.02
C GLY A 117 19.29 16.43 1.09
N GLY A 118 19.32 16.72 -0.21
CA GLY A 118 18.50 15.99 -1.21
C GLY A 118 17.04 16.47 -1.30
N ARG A 119 16.24 15.74 -2.09
CA ARG A 119 14.84 16.09 -2.41
C ARG A 119 13.92 15.97 -1.20
N GLU A 120 12.79 16.67 -1.28
CA GLU A 120 11.64 16.54 -0.40
C GLU A 120 11.01 15.14 -0.47
N MET A 121 10.19 14.80 0.53
CA MET A 121 9.36 13.61 0.55
C MET A 121 7.88 14.01 0.70
N TYR A 122 7.02 13.24 0.04
CA TYR A 122 5.58 13.37 0.12
C TYR A 122 5.04 12.28 1.05
N PRO A 123 4.48 12.64 2.22
CA PRO A 123 3.89 11.63 3.08
C PRO A 123 2.65 11.04 2.43
N GLU A 124 2.40 9.78 2.77
CA GLU A 124 1.18 9.10 2.41
C GLU A 124 -0.03 9.78 3.07
N LEU A 125 -1.06 10.08 2.26
CA LEU A 125 -2.33 10.65 2.72
C LEU A 125 -3.47 9.66 2.50
N SER A 126 -4.45 9.68 3.40
CA SER A 126 -5.69 8.91 3.25
C SER A 126 -6.56 9.50 2.14
N GLY A 127 -7.48 8.69 1.61
CA GLY A 127 -8.44 9.15 0.61
C GLY A 127 -9.29 10.34 1.07
N GLU A 128 -9.64 10.40 2.36
CA GLU A 128 -10.41 11.49 2.96
C GLU A 128 -9.67 12.83 2.90
N VAL A 129 -8.36 12.83 3.17
CA VAL A 129 -7.52 14.04 3.07
C VAL A 129 -7.42 14.49 1.61
N LEU A 130 -7.24 13.54 0.71
CA LEU A 130 -7.16 13.82 -0.72
C LEU A 130 -8.47 14.40 -1.27
N ALA A 131 -9.61 13.95 -0.76
CA ALA A 131 -10.95 14.43 -1.12
C ALA A 131 -11.13 15.94 -0.90
N GLY A 132 -10.39 16.53 0.05
CA GLY A 132 -10.44 17.97 0.34
C GLY A 132 -9.83 18.86 -0.74
N GLN A 133 -9.13 18.29 -1.72
CA GLN A 133 -8.56 19.06 -2.84
C GLN A 133 -9.58 19.29 -3.95
N SER A 134 -9.48 20.44 -4.62
CA SER A 134 -10.29 20.72 -5.83
C SER A 134 -10.06 19.71 -6.96
N ARG A 135 -8.84 19.16 -7.05
CA ARG A 135 -8.47 18.05 -7.94
C ARG A 135 -7.77 16.99 -7.09
N PRO A 136 -8.50 16.01 -6.52
CA PRO A 136 -7.95 15.04 -5.57
C PRO A 136 -6.73 14.29 -6.12
N GLY A 137 -5.60 14.39 -5.43
CA GLY A 137 -4.33 13.76 -5.81
C GLY A 137 -3.42 14.56 -6.74
N LEU A 138 -3.90 15.65 -7.34
CA LEU A 138 -3.07 16.44 -8.26
C LEU A 138 -1.84 17.03 -7.56
N GLY A 139 -0.65 16.69 -8.07
CA GLY A 139 0.64 17.17 -7.53
C GLY A 139 0.95 16.59 -6.14
N TRP A 140 0.46 15.40 -5.85
CA TRP A 140 0.76 14.68 -4.62
C TRP A 140 1.10 13.23 -4.94
N GLU A 141 2.38 12.91 -5.10
CA GLU A 141 2.84 11.54 -5.37
C GLU A 141 3.56 11.01 -4.13
N PRO A 142 2.95 10.12 -3.32
CA PRO A 142 3.58 9.59 -2.11
C PRO A 142 4.95 9.01 -2.41
N SER A 143 5.95 9.41 -1.62
CA SER A 143 7.30 8.89 -1.80
C SER A 143 7.38 7.40 -1.43
N PRO A 144 8.40 6.66 -1.89
CA PRO A 144 8.64 5.30 -1.42
C PRO A 144 8.82 5.22 0.12
N PRO A 145 8.54 4.06 0.77
CA PRO A 145 8.55 3.94 2.23
C PRO A 145 9.84 4.41 2.92
N ASP A 146 11.01 4.13 2.34
CA ASP A 146 12.33 4.55 2.86
C ASP A 146 12.53 6.07 2.84
N GLN A 147 11.93 6.75 1.87
CA GLN A 147 11.95 8.20 1.74
C GLN A 147 10.88 8.85 2.62
N GLN A 148 9.73 8.21 2.81
CA GLN A 148 8.74 8.69 3.78
C GLN A 148 9.29 8.64 5.20
N ALA A 149 10.17 7.70 5.52
CA ALA A 149 10.79 7.61 6.85
C ALA A 149 11.83 8.71 7.15
N ARG A 150 12.02 9.69 6.26
CA ARG A 150 12.89 10.84 6.50
C ARG A 150 12.35 11.75 7.58
N ARG A 151 13.27 12.54 8.16
CA ARG A 151 12.95 13.65 9.07
C ARG A 151 11.87 14.53 8.46
N SER A 152 10.92 14.93 9.29
CA SER A 152 9.77 15.76 8.92
C SER A 152 10.17 17.12 8.34
N LEU A 153 11.41 17.54 8.57
CA LEU A 153 12.05 18.67 7.87
C LEU A 153 11.97 18.58 6.33
N TYR A 154 11.98 17.36 5.77
CA TYR A 154 11.90 17.12 4.34
C TYR A 154 10.47 16.87 3.85
N ALA A 155 9.47 16.88 4.73
CA ALA A 155 8.07 16.66 4.35
C ALA A 155 7.54 17.84 3.54
N VAL A 156 6.88 17.56 2.42
CA VAL A 156 6.21 18.60 1.62
C VAL A 156 5.02 19.19 2.38
N VAL A 157 4.95 20.52 2.37
CA VAL A 157 3.83 21.27 2.94
C VAL A 157 3.10 21.99 1.81
N LYS A 158 1.90 21.49 1.47
CA LYS A 158 0.99 22.17 0.54
C LYS A 158 -0.03 22.99 1.33
N ARG A 159 -0.42 24.16 0.81
CA ARG A 159 -1.34 25.08 1.53
C ARG A 159 -2.72 24.46 1.75
N SER A 160 -3.25 23.77 0.74
CA SER A 160 -4.61 23.20 0.72
C SER A 160 -4.70 21.75 1.20
N VAL A 161 -3.57 21.15 1.59
CA VAL A 161 -3.50 19.74 2.00
C VAL A 161 -2.61 19.63 3.23
N GLY A 162 -3.16 19.16 4.34
CA GLY A 162 -2.42 18.89 5.57
C GLY A 162 -2.20 17.40 5.77
N ASP A 163 -1.05 17.04 6.32
CA ASP A 163 -0.89 15.73 6.93
C ASP A 163 -1.64 15.75 8.28
N PRO A 164 -2.59 14.83 8.53
CA PRO A 164 -3.41 14.85 9.74
C PRO A 164 -2.60 14.80 11.05
N LEU A 165 -1.48 14.08 11.06
CA LEU A 165 -0.60 14.02 12.22
C LEU A 165 -0.03 15.40 12.52
N THR A 166 0.53 16.08 11.52
CA THR A 166 1.04 17.44 11.76
C THR A 166 -0.06 18.41 12.19
N GLU A 167 -1.21 18.39 11.52
CA GLU A 167 -2.30 19.33 11.75
C GLU A 167 -2.89 19.24 13.17
N VAL A 168 -3.12 18.02 13.66
CA VAL A 168 -3.68 17.77 15.00
C VAL A 168 -2.72 18.17 16.12
N PHE A 169 -1.41 18.17 15.88
CA PHE A 169 -0.37 18.57 16.84
C PHE A 169 0.12 20.01 16.63
N ASP A 170 -0.80 20.92 16.29
CA ASP A 170 -0.55 22.36 16.24
C ASP A 170 0.57 22.75 15.25
N TYR A 171 0.54 22.18 14.04
CA TYR A 171 1.44 22.61 12.98
C TYR A 171 1.32 24.12 12.70
N SER A 172 2.42 24.73 12.28
CA SER A 172 2.46 26.17 12.03
C SER A 172 1.45 26.62 10.97
N ASN A 173 0.90 27.82 11.16
CA ASN A 173 0.03 28.45 10.16
C ASN A 173 0.79 28.67 8.85
N LYS A 174 0.23 28.16 7.74
CA LYS A 174 0.81 28.25 6.39
C LYS A 174 0.56 29.60 5.70
N THR A 175 -0.19 30.52 6.32
CA THR A 175 -0.61 31.80 5.73
C THR A 175 -0.14 33.05 6.48
N SER A 176 0.23 32.94 7.77
CA SER A 176 0.68 34.06 8.60
C SER A 176 1.83 33.65 9.52
N PRO A 177 2.79 34.56 9.81
CA PRO A 177 3.87 34.27 10.76
C PRO A 177 3.33 34.07 12.18
N LEU A 178 3.97 33.18 12.93
CA LEU A 178 3.70 32.93 14.34
C LEU A 178 4.92 33.31 15.18
N THR A 179 4.67 33.96 16.32
CA THR A 179 5.70 34.37 17.27
C THR A 179 6.01 33.25 18.28
N GLU A 180 4.99 32.44 18.57
CA GLU A 180 5.03 31.21 19.35
C GLU A 180 4.09 30.19 18.73
N ARG A 181 4.41 28.90 18.85
CA ARG A 181 3.50 27.83 18.41
C ARG A 181 2.47 27.58 19.51
N PRO A 182 1.18 27.45 19.17
CA PRO A 182 0.19 27.02 20.14
C PRO A 182 0.51 25.60 20.60
N VAL A 183 0.19 25.31 21.86
CA VAL A 183 0.25 23.96 22.42
C VAL A 183 -1.12 23.67 23.00
N THR A 184 -1.90 22.87 22.31
CA THR A 184 -3.22 22.42 22.73
C THR A 184 -3.13 21.04 23.35
N THR A 185 -4.14 20.68 24.15
CA THR A 185 -4.30 19.34 24.70
C THR A 185 -5.74 18.93 24.51
N VAL A 186 -6.00 18.17 23.45
CA VAL A 186 -7.36 17.80 23.03
C VAL A 186 -7.44 16.29 22.78
N ALA A 187 -8.59 15.70 23.06
CA ALA A 187 -8.81 14.25 22.90
C ALA A 187 -8.43 13.70 21.49
N PRO A 188 -8.67 14.42 20.37
CA PRO A 188 -8.25 13.97 19.05
C PRO A 188 -6.76 13.67 18.91
N GLN A 189 -5.87 14.37 19.62
CA GLN A 189 -4.43 14.11 19.59
C GLN A 189 -4.11 12.71 20.15
N ALA A 190 -4.71 12.37 21.30
CA ALA A 190 -4.52 11.06 21.90
C ALA A 190 -5.11 9.95 21.02
N LEU A 191 -6.31 10.16 20.51
CA LEU A 191 -6.97 9.20 19.61
C LEU A 191 -6.17 9.00 18.31
N LEU A 192 -5.53 10.04 17.78
CA LEU A 192 -4.69 9.92 16.59
C LEU A 192 -3.43 9.09 16.85
N LEU A 193 -2.79 9.22 18.01
CA LEU A 193 -1.66 8.35 18.38
C LEU A 193 -2.09 6.90 18.63
N LEU A 194 -3.30 6.65 19.12
CA LEU A 194 -3.80 5.30 19.36
C LEU A 194 -4.32 4.61 18.09
N HIS A 195 -4.93 5.35 17.17
CA HIS A 195 -5.69 4.78 16.04
C HIS A 195 -5.22 5.23 14.66
N GLY A 196 -4.33 6.22 14.57
CA GLY A 196 -3.82 6.72 13.30
C GLY A 196 -2.99 5.70 12.56
N ARG A 197 -3.15 5.64 11.22
CA ARG A 197 -2.44 4.69 10.34
C ARG A 197 -0.93 4.76 10.54
N PHE A 198 -0.37 5.97 10.49
CA PHE A 198 1.08 6.16 10.61
C PHE A 198 1.60 5.55 11.92
N THR A 199 0.95 5.86 13.04
CA THR A 199 1.34 5.32 14.36
C THR A 199 1.17 3.80 14.42
N ALA A 200 0.08 3.26 13.87
CA ALA A 200 -0.15 1.81 13.81
C ALA A 200 0.94 1.10 12.99
N GLN A 201 1.35 1.65 11.84
CA GLN A 201 2.43 1.09 11.02
C GLN A 201 3.79 1.12 11.75
N ARG A 202 4.10 2.17 12.51
CA ARG A 202 5.35 2.21 13.29
C ARG A 202 5.31 1.21 14.45
N ALA A 203 4.13 1.04 15.06
CA ALA A 203 3.94 0.09 16.14
C ALA A 203 4.04 -1.36 15.67
N ASP A 204 3.47 -1.71 14.51
CA ASP A 204 3.59 -3.06 13.93
C ASP A 204 5.04 -3.37 13.55
N HIS A 205 5.78 -2.40 13.00
CA HIS A 205 7.20 -2.55 12.70
C HIS A 205 8.03 -2.85 13.95
N LEU A 206 7.89 -2.04 15.01
CA LEU A 206 8.60 -2.26 16.27
C LEU A 206 8.19 -3.57 16.96
N ALA A 207 6.90 -3.90 16.96
CA ALA A 207 6.41 -5.14 17.53
C ALA A 207 6.96 -6.37 16.81
N THR A 208 7.07 -6.31 15.48
CA THR A 208 7.66 -7.37 14.65
C THR A 208 9.13 -7.59 15.00
N GLN A 209 9.90 -6.53 15.19
CA GLN A 209 11.30 -6.62 15.63
C GLN A 209 11.41 -7.24 17.04
N VAL A 210 10.63 -6.72 17.99
CA VAL A 210 10.66 -7.18 19.39
C VAL A 210 10.23 -8.65 19.52
N ALA A 211 9.21 -9.08 18.77
CA ALA A 211 8.75 -10.46 18.74
C ALA A 211 9.77 -11.42 18.10
N ALA A 212 10.58 -10.93 17.17
CA ALA A 212 11.66 -11.72 16.57
C ALA A 212 12.87 -11.85 17.50
N ASP A 213 13.18 -10.80 18.27
CA ASP A 213 14.38 -10.73 19.11
C ASP A 213 14.27 -11.50 20.43
N SER A 214 13.06 -11.75 20.96
CA SER A 214 12.87 -12.51 22.19
C SER A 214 11.51 -13.20 22.25
N ARG A 215 11.47 -14.33 22.98
CA ARG A 215 10.24 -15.04 23.35
C ARG A 215 9.82 -14.78 24.81
N ASP A 216 10.66 -14.08 25.60
CA ASP A 216 10.32 -13.70 26.97
C ASP A 216 9.52 -12.38 26.96
N GLN A 217 8.26 -12.47 27.41
CA GLN A 217 7.35 -11.35 27.54
C GLN A 217 7.95 -10.19 28.34
N THR A 218 8.68 -10.49 29.41
CA THR A 218 9.28 -9.45 30.27
C THR A 218 10.35 -8.68 29.50
N GLU A 219 11.22 -9.39 28.78
CA GLU A 219 12.26 -8.79 27.96
C GLU A 219 11.66 -7.95 26.81
N GLN A 220 10.60 -8.44 26.17
CA GLN A 220 9.90 -7.73 25.10
C GLN A 220 9.30 -6.41 25.60
N VAL A 221 8.60 -6.41 26.74
CA VAL A 221 8.06 -5.20 27.35
C VAL A 221 9.18 -4.21 27.69
N GLN A 222 10.29 -4.68 28.27
CA GLN A 222 11.44 -3.84 28.56
C GLN A 222 12.05 -3.22 27.30
N LYS A 223 12.12 -3.96 26.19
CA LYS A 223 12.59 -3.44 24.89
C LYS A 223 11.67 -2.34 24.37
N LEU A 224 10.35 -2.52 24.43
CA LEU A 224 9.38 -1.48 24.03
C LEU A 224 9.53 -0.20 24.88
N TYR A 225 9.68 -0.33 26.19
CA TYR A 225 9.92 0.81 27.08
C TYR A 225 11.23 1.55 26.75
N ARG A 226 12.33 0.82 26.53
CA ARG A 226 13.60 1.43 26.13
C ARG A 226 13.51 2.12 24.78
N ALA A 227 12.84 1.52 23.80
CA ALA A 227 12.70 2.08 22.46
C ALA A 227 11.87 3.37 22.46
N VAL A 228 10.72 3.36 23.15
CA VAL A 228 9.72 4.45 23.08
C VAL A 228 9.91 5.51 24.17
N LEU A 229 10.06 5.06 25.42
CA LEU A 229 10.17 5.94 26.59
C LEU A 229 11.61 6.24 26.99
N GLN A 230 12.61 5.57 26.38
CA GLN A 230 14.04 5.77 26.60
C GLN A 230 14.51 5.48 28.02
N ARG A 231 13.78 4.62 28.74
CA ARG A 231 14.11 4.17 30.11
C ARG A 231 13.61 2.76 30.35
N MET A 232 13.99 2.20 31.50
CA MET A 232 13.39 0.96 31.98
C MET A 232 12.01 1.20 32.61
N PRO A 233 11.08 0.24 32.50
CA PRO A 233 9.87 0.27 33.31
C PRO A 233 10.25 0.09 34.80
N THR A 234 9.53 0.76 35.68
CA THR A 234 9.53 0.41 37.12
C THR A 234 8.86 -0.95 37.31
N GLU A 235 9.04 -1.59 38.48
CA GLU A 235 8.41 -2.89 38.78
C GLU A 235 6.88 -2.86 38.60
N ARG A 236 6.24 -1.76 39.03
CA ARG A 236 4.80 -1.55 38.88
C ARG A 236 4.38 -1.39 37.42
N GLU A 237 5.14 -0.62 36.64
CA GLU A 237 4.86 -0.42 35.22
C GLU A 237 5.05 -1.70 34.41
N LEU A 238 6.08 -2.48 34.73
CA LEU A 238 6.34 -3.77 34.10
C LEU A 238 5.17 -4.73 34.36
N ALA A 239 4.72 -4.84 35.60
CA ALA A 239 3.56 -5.68 35.95
C ALA A 239 2.29 -5.25 35.19
N LEU A 240 2.00 -3.94 35.16
CA LEU A 240 0.84 -3.41 34.45
C LEU A 240 0.93 -3.62 32.93
N ALA A 241 2.11 -3.43 32.35
CA ALA A 241 2.33 -3.63 30.91
C ALA A 241 2.19 -5.10 30.52
N CYS A 242 2.68 -6.03 31.34
CA CYS A 242 2.49 -7.47 31.11
C CYS A 242 1.01 -7.89 31.23
N GLU A 243 0.29 -7.36 32.23
CA GLU A 243 -1.17 -7.58 32.36
C GLU A 243 -1.94 -7.03 31.17
N THR A 244 -1.60 -5.81 30.74
CA THR A 244 -2.22 -5.15 29.57
C THR A 244 -1.96 -5.94 28.29
N LEU A 245 -0.73 -6.43 28.10
CA LEU A 245 -0.35 -7.24 26.96
C LEU A 245 -1.17 -8.53 26.90
N ALA A 246 -1.33 -9.24 28.02
CA ALA A 246 -2.15 -10.44 28.09
C ALA A 246 -3.64 -10.17 27.77
N GLY A 247 -4.16 -9.01 28.20
CA GLY A 247 -5.51 -8.55 27.82
C GLY A 247 -5.63 -8.36 26.30
N PHE A 248 -4.69 -7.63 25.69
CA PHE A 248 -4.68 -7.45 24.23
C PHE A 248 -4.52 -8.77 23.47
N GLU A 249 -3.71 -9.71 23.96
CA GLU A 249 -3.57 -11.04 23.34
C GLU A 249 -4.89 -11.79 23.32
N SER A 250 -5.64 -11.78 24.42
CA SER A 250 -6.96 -12.40 24.52
C SER A 250 -7.96 -11.77 23.53
N ASP A 251 -7.98 -10.44 23.43
CA ASP A 251 -8.86 -9.71 22.51
C ASP A 251 -8.50 -9.99 21.04
N ARG A 252 -7.21 -10.04 20.71
CA ARG A 252 -6.72 -10.38 19.38
C ARG A 252 -7.00 -11.84 19.03
N MET A 253 -6.85 -12.76 19.98
CA MET A 253 -7.20 -14.17 19.79
C MET A 253 -8.68 -14.33 19.46
N ALA A 254 -9.57 -13.64 20.19
CA ALA A 254 -11.01 -13.67 19.97
C ALA A 254 -11.43 -13.10 18.61
N THR A 255 -10.58 -12.31 17.96
CA THR A 255 -10.84 -11.68 16.65
C THR A 255 -9.94 -12.21 15.54
N SER A 256 -9.17 -13.26 15.78
CA SER A 256 -8.23 -13.86 14.81
C SER A 256 -8.91 -14.29 13.51
N GLY A 257 -10.11 -14.87 13.58
CA GLY A 257 -10.89 -15.27 12.40
C GLY A 257 -11.60 -14.12 11.66
N ARG A 258 -11.41 -12.86 12.08
CA ARG A 258 -12.07 -11.70 11.47
C ARG A 258 -11.25 -11.12 10.32
N ILE A 259 -11.91 -10.92 9.19
CA ILE A 259 -11.40 -10.22 8.00
C ILE A 259 -12.14 -8.89 7.88
N SER A 260 -11.44 -7.78 7.67
CA SER A 260 -12.08 -6.47 7.52
C SER A 260 -11.67 -5.84 6.20
N PHE A 261 -12.63 -5.22 5.51
CA PHE A 261 -12.40 -4.46 4.27
C PHE A 261 -12.99 -3.07 4.40
N ARG A 262 -12.24 -2.03 4.02
CA ARG A 262 -12.69 -0.63 4.07
C ARG A 262 -12.10 0.17 2.90
N PRO A 263 -12.91 0.88 2.11
CA PRO A 263 -12.39 1.76 1.06
C PRO A 263 -11.54 2.88 1.68
N ASP A 264 -10.46 3.25 1.01
CA ASP A 264 -9.55 4.31 1.47
C ASP A 264 -9.23 5.35 0.38
N VAL A 265 -10.18 5.52 -0.53
CA VAL A 265 -10.12 6.48 -1.63
C VAL A 265 -11.34 7.39 -1.64
N PRO A 266 -11.18 8.65 -2.11
CA PRO A 266 -12.31 9.52 -2.34
C PRO A 266 -13.19 9.00 -3.48
N THR A 267 -14.40 9.57 -3.60
CA THR A 267 -15.31 9.28 -4.72
C THR A 267 -14.75 9.68 -6.08
N SER A 268 -13.78 10.60 -6.12
CA SER A 268 -13.16 11.09 -7.35
C SER A 268 -11.67 11.35 -7.18
N LEU A 269 -10.88 11.10 -8.21
CA LEU A 269 -9.43 11.27 -8.24
C LEU A 269 -8.99 11.87 -9.57
N TYR A 270 -7.91 12.64 -9.55
CA TYR A 270 -7.22 13.02 -10.78
C TYR A 270 -6.68 11.76 -11.46
N GLY A 271 -7.00 11.57 -12.75
CA GLY A 271 -6.81 10.31 -13.45
C GLY A 271 -5.35 9.83 -13.47
N ASP A 272 -4.39 10.74 -13.66
CA ASP A 272 -2.96 10.37 -13.68
C ASP A 272 -2.48 9.91 -12.30
N TYR A 273 -2.92 10.59 -11.24
CA TYR A 273 -2.64 10.17 -9.88
C TYR A 273 -3.28 8.82 -9.57
N ARG A 274 -4.55 8.61 -9.97
CA ARG A 274 -5.22 7.32 -9.79
C ARG A 274 -4.42 6.19 -10.44
N ARG A 275 -3.95 6.39 -11.67
CA ARG A 275 -3.18 5.38 -12.42
C ARG A 275 -1.81 5.08 -11.80
N SER A 276 -1.24 5.99 -11.00
CA SER A 276 0.03 5.74 -10.30
C SER A 276 -0.13 4.97 -8.99
N LEU A 277 -1.35 4.78 -8.49
CA LEU A 277 -1.62 4.09 -7.23
C LEU A 277 -1.73 2.57 -7.42
N ALA A 278 -1.14 1.82 -6.49
CA ALA A 278 -1.35 0.38 -6.38
C ALA A 278 -2.77 0.03 -5.88
N GLY A 279 -3.23 -1.20 -6.08
CA GLY A 279 -4.60 -1.62 -5.74
C GLY A 279 -4.94 -1.49 -4.25
N GLU A 280 -3.96 -1.74 -3.37
CA GLU A 280 -4.04 -1.66 -1.91
C GLU A 280 -4.36 -0.23 -1.44
N ARG A 281 -4.14 0.76 -2.30
CA ARG A 281 -4.46 2.17 -2.04
C ARG A 281 -5.96 2.43 -2.07
N PHE A 282 -6.74 1.57 -2.71
CA PHE A 282 -8.16 1.76 -2.94
C PHE A 282 -9.04 1.07 -1.89
N LEU A 283 -8.59 -0.08 -1.40
CA LEU A 283 -9.29 -0.88 -0.42
C LEU A 283 -8.29 -1.41 0.60
N LEU A 284 -8.48 -1.03 1.87
CA LEU A 284 -7.73 -1.62 2.98
C LEU A 284 -8.34 -2.96 3.34
N GLY A 285 -7.49 -3.94 3.57
CA GLY A 285 -7.86 -5.24 4.09
C GLY A 285 -6.65 -6.00 4.64
N PRO A 286 -6.71 -7.34 4.75
CA PRO A 286 -5.57 -8.16 5.15
C PRO A 286 -4.36 -8.03 4.22
N ASP A 287 -3.15 -7.99 4.79
CA ASP A 287 -1.91 -7.88 4.02
C ASP A 287 -1.51 -9.17 3.29
N GLU A 288 -2.11 -10.30 3.64
CA GLU A 288 -1.76 -11.63 3.12
C GLU A 288 -2.96 -12.28 2.43
N SER A 289 -2.72 -13.13 1.42
CA SER A 289 -3.74 -13.93 0.72
C SER A 289 -4.78 -13.17 -0.10
N TRP A 290 -4.73 -11.83 -0.17
CA TRP A 290 -5.67 -11.00 -0.93
C TRP A 290 -4.93 -10.08 -1.90
N LYS A 291 -5.44 -9.96 -3.13
CA LYS A 291 -4.98 -8.98 -4.13
C LYS A 291 -6.05 -7.92 -4.33
N TYR A 292 -5.64 -6.66 -4.38
CA TYR A 292 -6.54 -5.51 -4.40
C TYR A 292 -6.57 -4.83 -5.75
N PHE A 293 -7.70 -4.21 -6.09
CA PHE A 293 -7.94 -3.58 -7.38
C PHE A 293 -8.72 -2.28 -7.22
N SER A 294 -8.47 -1.32 -8.11
CA SER A 294 -9.12 0.00 -8.06
C SER A 294 -10.61 -0.03 -8.39
N GLY A 295 -11.08 -1.06 -9.09
CA GLY A 295 -12.40 -1.09 -9.70
C GLY A 295 -12.51 -0.17 -10.92
N VAL A 296 -13.75 0.09 -11.33
CA VAL A 296 -14.10 0.88 -12.50
C VAL A 296 -14.24 2.35 -12.14
N TRP A 297 -13.62 3.22 -12.94
CA TRP A 297 -13.66 4.67 -12.82
C TRP A 297 -14.02 5.29 -14.17
N GLY A 298 -14.85 6.33 -14.18
CA GLY A 298 -15.34 6.98 -15.38
C GLY A 298 -15.78 8.42 -15.16
N GLY A 299 -16.41 9.04 -16.17
CA GLY A 299 -16.92 10.40 -16.10
C GLY A 299 -15.82 11.45 -15.92
N SER A 300 -15.07 11.76 -16.98
CA SER A 300 -13.97 12.71 -16.91
C SER A 300 -14.41 14.16 -17.10
N TYR A 301 -14.19 15.00 -16.07
CA TYR A 301 -14.22 16.47 -16.20
C TYR A 301 -12.92 17.04 -15.65
N GLU A 302 -12.21 17.85 -16.45
CA GLU A 302 -10.88 18.39 -16.12
C GLU A 302 -9.84 17.33 -15.66
N GLY A 303 -9.95 16.11 -16.18
CA GLY A 303 -9.06 14.99 -15.82
C GLY A 303 -9.38 14.34 -14.46
N ILE A 304 -10.50 14.70 -13.82
CA ILE A 304 -11.01 14.02 -12.62
C ILE A 304 -11.89 12.84 -13.06
N GLU A 305 -11.59 11.64 -12.56
CA GLU A 305 -12.37 10.43 -12.76
C GLU A 305 -13.16 10.10 -11.48
N VAL A 306 -14.36 9.55 -11.63
CA VAL A 306 -15.27 9.18 -10.54
C VAL A 306 -15.41 7.66 -10.51
N VAL A 307 -15.29 7.07 -9.33
CA VAL A 307 -15.52 5.63 -9.14
C VAL A 307 -16.97 5.26 -9.42
N GLU A 308 -17.19 4.11 -10.05
CA GLU A 308 -18.51 3.46 -10.09
C GLU A 308 -18.67 2.64 -8.80
N PRO A 309 -19.45 3.08 -7.80
CA PRO A 309 -19.50 2.45 -6.48
C PRO A 309 -19.83 0.95 -6.50
N ARG A 310 -20.67 0.51 -7.44
CA ARG A 310 -21.09 -0.90 -7.58
C ARG A 310 -20.00 -1.78 -8.20
N LEU A 311 -19.05 -1.17 -8.90
CA LEU A 311 -17.89 -1.80 -9.51
C LEU A 311 -16.59 -1.24 -8.92
N GLY A 312 -16.68 -0.70 -7.70
CA GLY A 312 -15.62 0.03 -7.03
C GLY A 312 -14.49 -0.90 -6.56
N PRO A 313 -13.64 -0.41 -5.65
CA PRO A 313 -12.50 -1.18 -5.16
C PRO A 313 -12.91 -2.56 -4.64
N PHE A 314 -12.16 -3.57 -5.04
CA PHE A 314 -12.43 -4.96 -4.68
C PHE A 314 -11.14 -5.70 -4.38
N ALA A 315 -11.26 -6.80 -3.66
CA ALA A 315 -10.18 -7.72 -3.36
C ALA A 315 -10.55 -9.14 -3.81
N LEU A 316 -9.58 -9.86 -4.38
CA LEU A 316 -9.70 -11.26 -4.75
C LEU A 316 -8.76 -12.10 -3.90
N TRP A 317 -9.28 -13.16 -3.30
CA TRP A 317 -8.52 -14.14 -2.54
C TRP A 317 -7.62 -14.95 -3.47
N GLN A 318 -6.38 -15.17 -3.06
CA GLN A 318 -5.31 -15.71 -3.91
C GLN A 318 -5.12 -17.23 -3.80
N GLY A 319 -5.91 -17.93 -2.98
CA GLY A 319 -5.65 -19.35 -2.66
C GLY A 319 -6.22 -20.37 -3.65
N GLY A 320 -6.52 -19.95 -4.88
CA GLY A 320 -6.85 -20.86 -5.99
C GLY A 320 -8.05 -20.43 -6.81
N GLU A 321 -8.35 -21.24 -7.82
CA GLU A 321 -9.59 -21.12 -8.59
C GLU A 321 -10.68 -22.02 -8.00
N PHE A 322 -11.90 -21.50 -7.97
CA PHE A 322 -13.06 -22.13 -7.37
C PHE A 322 -14.12 -22.42 -8.41
N GLN A 323 -14.66 -23.65 -8.36
CA GLN A 323 -15.72 -24.12 -9.26
C GLN A 323 -17.07 -24.17 -8.52
N ASP A 324 -17.55 -25.37 -8.24
CA ASP A 324 -18.73 -25.65 -7.44
C ASP A 324 -18.36 -25.73 -5.96
N GLY A 325 -19.19 -25.12 -5.11
CA GLY A 325 -18.99 -25.11 -3.67
C GLY A 325 -19.89 -24.11 -2.96
N THR A 326 -19.66 -23.94 -1.67
CA THR A 326 -20.42 -23.06 -0.80
C THR A 326 -19.47 -22.18 -0.01
N LEU A 327 -19.67 -20.85 -0.08
CA LEU A 327 -19.05 -19.91 0.83
C LEU A 327 -20.00 -19.68 2.01
N THR A 328 -19.55 -19.98 3.22
CA THR A 328 -20.30 -19.72 4.45
C THR A 328 -19.59 -18.70 5.31
N GLY A 329 -20.33 -18.06 6.21
CA GLY A 329 -19.75 -17.20 7.24
C GLY A 329 -20.76 -16.24 7.84
N ARG A 330 -20.27 -15.21 8.51
CA ARG A 330 -21.08 -14.12 9.03
C ARG A 330 -20.48 -12.80 8.56
N LEU A 331 -21.31 -11.90 8.08
CA LEU A 331 -20.89 -10.56 7.66
C LEU A 331 -21.47 -9.49 8.57
N ARG A 332 -20.72 -8.44 8.83
CA ARG A 332 -21.18 -7.26 9.55
C ARG A 332 -20.82 -6.01 8.77
N MET A 333 -21.84 -5.21 8.47
CA MET A 333 -21.67 -3.94 7.76
C MET A 333 -21.82 -2.79 8.75
N ASN A 334 -20.87 -1.85 8.76
CA ASN A 334 -21.04 -0.64 9.56
C ASN A 334 -22.20 0.24 9.00
N SER A 335 -22.56 1.30 9.72
CA SER A 335 -23.66 2.17 9.31
C SER A 335 -23.42 2.95 8.01
N SER A 336 -22.16 3.21 7.64
CA SER A 336 -21.77 3.97 6.44
C SER A 336 -21.61 3.11 5.19
N VAL A 337 -21.65 1.78 5.30
CA VAL A 337 -21.64 0.87 4.14
C VAL A 337 -22.83 1.17 3.24
N GLU A 338 -22.54 1.36 1.96
CA GLU A 338 -23.53 1.56 0.90
C GLU A 338 -23.72 0.29 0.08
N TYR A 339 -22.60 -0.33 -0.32
CA TYR A 339 -22.56 -1.52 -1.16
C TYR A 339 -21.56 -2.52 -0.61
N VAL A 340 -21.96 -3.79 -0.63
CA VAL A 340 -21.06 -4.93 -0.45
C VAL A 340 -21.36 -5.93 -1.54
N THR A 341 -20.36 -6.40 -2.26
CA THR A 341 -20.53 -7.45 -3.27
C THR A 341 -19.68 -8.64 -2.91
N LEU A 342 -20.31 -9.79 -2.67
CA LEU A 342 -19.61 -11.07 -2.67
C LEU A 342 -19.32 -11.46 -4.12
N ILE A 343 -18.06 -11.79 -4.42
CA ILE A 343 -17.57 -12.08 -5.77
C ILE A 343 -17.19 -13.57 -5.82
N GLY A 344 -17.61 -14.27 -6.86
CA GLY A 344 -17.41 -15.70 -7.02
C GLY A 344 -17.16 -16.07 -8.47
N ARG A 345 -16.29 -17.06 -8.67
CA ARG A 345 -15.80 -17.49 -9.98
C ARG A 345 -15.32 -16.31 -10.84
N ALA A 346 -14.61 -15.38 -10.23
CA ALA A 346 -14.16 -14.17 -10.89
C ALA A 346 -12.92 -14.41 -11.73
N VAL A 347 -12.94 -13.85 -12.93
CA VAL A 347 -11.80 -13.70 -13.82
C VAL A 347 -11.56 -12.21 -14.06
N MET A 348 -10.30 -11.79 -13.98
CA MET A 348 -9.93 -10.40 -14.21
C MET A 348 -10.14 -10.01 -15.68
N HIS A 349 -10.69 -8.84 -15.90
CA HIS A 349 -10.85 -8.22 -17.21
C HIS A 349 -10.63 -6.71 -17.06
N ASP A 350 -9.50 -6.21 -17.56
CA ASP A 350 -9.00 -4.85 -17.30
C ASP A 350 -8.92 -4.54 -15.78
N ASN A 351 -9.50 -3.42 -15.35
CA ASN A 351 -9.64 -3.02 -13.94
C ASN A 351 -10.96 -3.52 -13.30
N ALA A 352 -11.64 -4.46 -13.94
CA ALA A 352 -12.88 -5.06 -13.48
C ALA A 352 -12.74 -6.59 -13.39
N TRP A 353 -13.83 -7.23 -12.99
CA TRP A 353 -13.96 -8.68 -12.96
C TRP A 353 -15.21 -9.10 -13.74
N ARG A 354 -15.11 -10.25 -14.39
CA ARG A 354 -16.25 -11.03 -14.93
C ARG A 354 -16.48 -12.24 -14.04
N GLY A 355 -17.73 -12.63 -13.82
CA GLY A 355 -18.07 -13.72 -12.89
C GLY A 355 -19.45 -13.57 -12.30
N VAL A 356 -19.65 -14.15 -11.12
CA VAL A 356 -20.91 -14.09 -10.37
C VAL A 356 -20.76 -13.13 -9.20
N GLY A 357 -21.70 -12.20 -9.07
CA GLY A 357 -21.75 -11.27 -7.94
C GLY A 357 -23.06 -11.34 -7.19
N VAL A 358 -23.00 -11.20 -5.87
CA VAL A 358 -24.18 -10.88 -5.06
C VAL A 358 -23.94 -9.59 -4.32
N THR A 359 -24.69 -8.55 -4.69
CA THR A 359 -24.56 -7.19 -4.15
C THR A 359 -25.65 -6.90 -3.14
N LEU A 360 -25.25 -6.52 -1.93
CA LEU A 360 -26.11 -6.00 -0.88
C LEU A 360 -26.14 -4.47 -0.99
N ASP A 361 -27.24 -3.93 -1.51
CA ASP A 361 -27.47 -2.49 -1.65
C ASP A 361 -28.28 -1.97 -0.47
N ARG A 362 -27.60 -1.31 0.47
CA ARG A 362 -28.24 -0.76 1.67
C ARG A 362 -29.06 0.49 1.40
N ARG A 363 -28.77 1.23 0.32
CA ARG A 363 -29.51 2.45 -0.04
C ARG A 363 -30.88 2.09 -0.61
N SER A 364 -30.90 1.09 -1.48
CA SER A 364 -32.13 0.61 -2.13
C SER A 364 -32.85 -0.50 -1.33
N LYS A 365 -32.22 -1.04 -0.28
CA LYS A 365 -32.72 -2.18 0.53
C LYS A 365 -32.94 -3.43 -0.33
N LEU A 366 -31.98 -3.76 -1.18
CA LEU A 366 -32.04 -4.88 -2.12
C LEU A 366 -30.82 -5.79 -1.95
N ALA A 367 -31.03 -7.08 -2.18
CA ALA A 367 -29.97 -8.02 -2.53
C ALA A 367 -30.09 -8.32 -4.02
N GLU A 368 -29.05 -8.00 -4.79
CA GLU A 368 -29.00 -8.11 -6.25
C GLU A 368 -28.04 -9.23 -6.65
N GLY A 369 -28.54 -10.24 -7.37
CA GLY A 369 -27.72 -11.27 -8.00
C GLY A 369 -27.34 -10.83 -9.40
N ARG A 370 -26.05 -10.88 -9.74
CA ARG A 370 -25.50 -10.37 -10.99
C ARG A 370 -24.68 -11.45 -11.67
N ASP A 371 -25.10 -11.79 -12.88
CA ASP A 371 -24.32 -12.62 -13.78
C ASP A 371 -23.56 -11.68 -14.73
N ARG A 372 -22.25 -11.63 -14.55
CA ARG A 372 -21.29 -10.84 -15.33
C ARG A 372 -20.34 -11.75 -16.09
N THR A 373 -20.78 -12.97 -16.39
CA THR A 373 -19.95 -13.97 -17.08
C THR A 373 -19.80 -13.68 -18.57
N THR A 374 -20.79 -13.01 -19.17
CA THR A 374 -20.76 -12.54 -20.57
C THR A 374 -20.60 -11.02 -20.64
N GLU A 375 -20.57 -10.45 -21.85
CA GLU A 375 -20.53 -8.99 -22.04
C GLU A 375 -21.82 -8.29 -21.56
N SER A 376 -22.93 -9.02 -21.56
CA SER A 376 -24.21 -8.52 -21.06
C SER A 376 -24.42 -8.93 -19.61
N GLU A 377 -24.51 -7.96 -18.71
CA GLU A 377 -24.86 -8.22 -17.31
C GLU A 377 -26.37 -8.53 -17.18
N THR A 378 -26.70 -9.65 -16.54
CA THR A 378 -28.08 -9.92 -16.12
C THR A 378 -28.20 -9.81 -14.60
N THR A 379 -29.29 -9.19 -14.15
CA THR A 379 -29.51 -8.90 -12.74
C THR A 379 -30.88 -9.38 -12.29
N ILE A 380 -30.91 -10.01 -11.12
CA ILE A 380 -32.13 -10.28 -10.36
C ILE A 380 -32.02 -9.57 -9.02
N ALA A 381 -33.16 -9.20 -8.41
CA ALA A 381 -33.15 -8.52 -7.12
C ALA A 381 -34.28 -9.03 -6.23
N VAL A 382 -34.00 -9.13 -4.93
CA VAL A 382 -34.99 -9.40 -3.88
C VAL A 382 -34.91 -8.31 -2.81
N ALA A 383 -36.03 -8.03 -2.14
CA ALA A 383 -36.05 -7.11 -1.02
C ALA A 383 -35.17 -7.66 0.12
N ALA A 384 -34.31 -6.79 0.66
CA ALA A 384 -33.40 -7.15 1.75
C ALA A 384 -33.21 -5.93 2.68
N GLU A 385 -33.95 -5.90 3.79
CA GLU A 385 -33.80 -4.86 4.82
C GLU A 385 -32.68 -5.23 5.80
N LEU A 386 -31.43 -4.96 5.42
CA LEU A 386 -30.26 -5.39 6.18
C LEU A 386 -29.94 -4.46 7.35
N SER A 387 -29.92 -5.01 8.57
CA SER A 387 -29.47 -4.29 9.76
C SER A 387 -28.03 -3.84 9.67
N SER A 388 -27.74 -2.63 10.17
CA SER A 388 -26.37 -2.17 10.37
C SER A 388 -25.80 -2.63 11.70
N SER A 389 -24.48 -2.84 11.72
CA SER A 389 -23.67 -3.15 12.90
C SER A 389 -24.07 -4.44 13.63
N VAL A 390 -24.78 -5.35 12.96
CA VAL A 390 -25.14 -6.68 13.46
C VAL A 390 -24.48 -7.73 12.56
N TRP A 391 -24.09 -8.86 13.15
CA TRP A 391 -23.61 -10.03 12.40
C TRP A 391 -24.79 -10.73 11.72
N ILE A 392 -24.68 -10.90 10.40
CA ILE A 392 -25.67 -11.56 9.54
C ILE A 392 -25.01 -12.85 9.02
N PRO A 393 -25.44 -14.03 9.47
CA PRO A 393 -25.02 -15.29 8.89
C PRO A 393 -25.42 -15.39 7.42
N PHE A 394 -24.53 -15.93 6.61
CA PHE A 394 -24.79 -16.17 5.20
C PHE A 394 -24.28 -17.53 4.75
N GLU A 395 -24.97 -18.06 3.74
CA GLU A 395 -24.58 -19.24 2.98
C GLU A 395 -24.77 -18.92 1.50
N TRP A 396 -23.69 -18.95 0.74
CA TRP A 396 -23.70 -18.69 -0.70
C TRP A 396 -23.25 -19.91 -1.47
N GLU A 397 -24.21 -20.59 -2.10
CA GLU A 397 -24.02 -21.80 -2.88
C GLU A 397 -23.85 -21.46 -4.37
N LEU A 398 -22.77 -21.97 -4.97
CA LEU A 398 -22.49 -21.91 -6.40
C LEU A 398 -22.40 -23.35 -6.94
N ARG A 399 -23.41 -23.80 -7.69
CA ARG A 399 -23.46 -25.16 -8.25
C ARG A 399 -23.93 -25.16 -9.69
N GLY A 400 -23.07 -25.59 -10.62
CA GLY A 400 -23.35 -25.54 -12.04
C GLY A 400 -23.83 -24.13 -12.45
N PRO A 401 -25.01 -23.98 -13.08
CA PRO A 401 -25.58 -22.69 -13.43
C PRO A 401 -26.39 -22.04 -12.31
N THR A 402 -26.34 -22.50 -11.07
CA THR A 402 -27.14 -21.94 -9.98
C THR A 402 -26.26 -21.17 -9.00
N SER A 403 -26.67 -19.95 -8.67
CA SER A 403 -26.15 -19.14 -7.57
C SER A 403 -27.28 -18.88 -6.58
N ARG A 404 -27.13 -19.34 -5.33
CA ARG A 404 -28.14 -19.16 -4.28
C ARG A 404 -27.49 -18.57 -3.03
N LEU A 405 -27.87 -17.34 -2.67
CA LEU A 405 -27.49 -16.71 -1.41
C LEU A 405 -28.65 -16.81 -0.41
N ARG A 406 -28.36 -17.28 0.80
CA ARG A 406 -29.23 -17.17 1.96
C ARG A 406 -28.58 -16.27 3.01
N LEU A 407 -29.29 -15.24 3.46
CA LEU A 407 -28.91 -14.39 4.59
C LEU A 407 -29.91 -14.60 5.72
N GLN A 408 -29.42 -14.80 6.94
CA GLN A 408 -30.26 -14.91 8.13
C GLN A 408 -30.33 -13.56 8.83
N GLU A 409 -31.24 -12.69 8.38
CA GLU A 409 -31.37 -11.34 8.92
C GLU A 409 -32.16 -11.38 10.25
N PRO A 410 -31.57 -10.97 11.40
CA PRO A 410 -32.17 -11.18 12.72
C PRO A 410 -33.47 -10.42 13.01
N ARG A 411 -33.76 -9.36 12.26
CA ARG A 411 -34.87 -8.40 12.45
C ARG A 411 -35.94 -8.49 11.35
N SER A 412 -35.55 -8.62 10.09
CA SER A 412 -36.43 -8.66 8.92
C SER A 412 -36.75 -10.08 8.44
N GLY A 413 -36.05 -11.09 8.96
CA GLY A 413 -36.18 -12.49 8.54
C GLY A 413 -35.24 -12.85 7.38
N ASP A 414 -35.20 -14.14 7.07
CA ASP A 414 -34.28 -14.69 6.07
C ASP A 414 -34.50 -14.10 4.68
N VAL A 415 -33.41 -13.69 4.02
CA VAL A 415 -33.40 -13.27 2.62
C VAL A 415 -32.82 -14.42 1.80
N VAL A 416 -33.55 -14.87 0.77
CA VAL A 416 -33.07 -15.87 -0.18
C VAL A 416 -33.09 -15.27 -1.58
N LEU A 417 -31.94 -15.30 -2.24
CA LEU A 417 -31.74 -14.83 -3.60
C LEU A 417 -31.22 -16.01 -4.42
N GLU A 418 -31.94 -16.38 -5.48
CA GLU A 418 -31.56 -17.49 -6.36
C GLU A 418 -31.53 -17.03 -7.82
N GLN A 419 -30.39 -17.22 -8.47
CA GLN A 419 -30.10 -16.82 -9.83
C GLN A 419 -29.68 -18.03 -10.67
N THR A 420 -30.19 -18.09 -11.90
CA THR A 420 -29.66 -18.97 -12.94
C THR A 420 -28.63 -18.21 -13.78
N LEU A 421 -27.42 -18.74 -13.86
CA LEU A 421 -26.26 -18.24 -14.58
C LEU A 421 -26.21 -18.82 -16.00
N ASN A 422 -25.50 -18.14 -16.89
CA ASN A 422 -25.24 -18.64 -18.23
C ASN A 422 -24.27 -19.84 -18.22
N GLU A 423 -24.77 -21.04 -18.58
CA GLU A 423 -24.02 -22.31 -18.57
C GLU A 423 -22.74 -22.33 -19.42
N SER A 424 -22.66 -21.46 -20.44
CA SER A 424 -21.58 -21.50 -21.43
C SER A 424 -20.31 -20.73 -21.02
N ALA A 425 -20.31 -20.00 -19.89
CA ALA A 425 -19.35 -18.93 -19.67
C ALA A 425 -18.39 -19.06 -18.48
N VAL A 426 -18.62 -19.90 -17.46
CA VAL A 426 -17.67 -20.04 -16.32
C VAL A 426 -17.65 -21.44 -15.71
N SER A 427 -16.47 -22.08 -15.74
CA SER A 427 -16.17 -23.33 -15.03
C SER A 427 -15.40 -23.14 -13.72
N SER A 428 -14.52 -22.12 -13.61
CA SER A 428 -13.73 -21.81 -12.41
C SER A 428 -13.32 -20.34 -12.33
N GLY A 429 -12.95 -19.83 -11.15
CA GLY A 429 -12.38 -18.49 -10.96
C GLY A 429 -12.21 -18.10 -9.49
N ALA A 430 -11.69 -16.91 -9.21
CA ALA A 430 -11.40 -16.45 -7.85
C ALA A 430 -12.67 -16.11 -7.03
N ILE A 431 -12.53 -16.12 -5.69
CA ILE A 431 -13.51 -15.55 -4.76
C ILE A 431 -13.01 -14.18 -4.31
N GLY A 432 -13.92 -13.27 -4.03
CA GLY A 432 -13.55 -11.94 -3.60
C GLY A 432 -14.67 -11.17 -2.92
N ILE A 433 -14.38 -9.91 -2.64
CA ILE A 433 -15.32 -8.96 -2.08
C ILE A 433 -15.07 -7.56 -2.63
N ALA A 434 -16.13 -6.83 -2.96
CA ALA A 434 -16.09 -5.38 -3.19
C ALA A 434 -16.84 -4.66 -2.06
N VAL A 435 -16.32 -3.51 -1.64
CA VAL A 435 -16.90 -2.73 -0.54
C VAL A 435 -16.87 -1.25 -0.87
N TRP A 436 -17.99 -0.56 -0.62
CA TRP A 436 -18.10 0.88 -0.78
C TRP A 436 -18.82 1.57 0.39
N GLY A 437 -18.37 2.80 0.70
CA GLY A 437 -18.94 3.69 1.72
C GLY A 437 -18.46 3.44 3.17
N GLY A 438 -18.24 2.18 3.57
CA GLY A 438 -17.92 1.85 4.95
C GLY A 438 -17.09 0.58 5.11
N GLN A 439 -16.86 0.20 6.37
CA GLN A 439 -16.16 -1.03 6.71
C GLN A 439 -17.13 -2.21 6.73
N VAL A 440 -16.69 -3.33 6.16
CA VAL A 440 -17.33 -4.63 6.25
C VAL A 440 -16.39 -5.59 6.96
N ASP A 441 -16.93 -6.34 7.90
CA ASP A 441 -16.22 -7.42 8.57
C ASP A 441 -16.83 -8.77 8.16
N LEU A 442 -15.98 -9.77 8.00
CA LEU A 442 -16.34 -11.18 7.82
C LEU A 442 -15.76 -11.98 8.98
N GLU A 443 -16.52 -12.92 9.51
CA GLU A 443 -16.06 -13.94 10.47
C GLU A 443 -16.47 -15.32 9.95
N ASP A 444 -15.67 -16.33 10.27
CA ASP A 444 -15.92 -17.72 9.91
C ASP A 444 -16.15 -17.90 8.40
N ALA A 445 -15.46 -17.08 7.58
CA ALA A 445 -15.56 -17.11 6.14
C ALA A 445 -14.85 -18.35 5.58
N VAL A 446 -15.62 -19.39 5.25
CA VAL A 446 -15.10 -20.69 4.84
C VAL A 446 -15.65 -21.08 3.47
N TRP A 447 -14.75 -21.41 2.55
CA TRP A 447 -15.13 -22.05 1.30
C TRP A 447 -15.14 -23.57 1.44
N ILE A 448 -16.25 -24.19 1.09
CA ILE A 448 -16.45 -25.65 1.11
C ILE A 448 -16.63 -26.11 -0.34
N PRO A 449 -15.64 -26.80 -0.94
CA PRO A 449 -15.77 -27.35 -2.28
C PRO A 449 -16.95 -28.34 -2.37
N ALA A 450 -17.65 -28.36 -3.49
CA ALA A 450 -18.63 -29.39 -3.76
C ALA A 450 -17.95 -30.75 -3.94
N ASP A 451 -18.48 -31.79 -3.31
CA ASP A 451 -18.02 -33.17 -3.51
C ASP A 451 -18.13 -33.51 -5.02
N PRO A 452 -17.05 -33.95 -5.69
CA PRO A 452 -17.17 -34.39 -7.07
C PRO A 452 -18.17 -35.54 -7.10
N ARG A 453 -19.29 -35.37 -7.81
CA ARG A 453 -20.24 -36.46 -8.00
C ARG A 453 -19.46 -37.70 -8.49
N PRO A 454 -19.78 -38.91 -8.02
CA PRO A 454 -19.14 -40.11 -8.53
C PRO A 454 -19.56 -40.31 -9.98
N ASP A 455 -18.77 -39.80 -10.93
CA ASP A 455 -18.81 -40.29 -12.29
C ASP A 455 -18.47 -41.77 -12.25
N ALA A 456 -19.40 -42.58 -12.75
CA ALA A 456 -19.27 -44.02 -12.81
C ALA A 456 -17.97 -44.40 -13.56
N GLY A 457 -16.92 -44.74 -12.82
CA GLY A 457 -15.76 -45.47 -13.34
C GLY A 457 -14.37 -44.87 -13.11
N ARG A 458 -14.19 -43.71 -12.47
CA ARG A 458 -12.83 -43.20 -12.17
C ARG A 458 -12.43 -43.58 -10.74
N LYS A 459 -11.41 -44.43 -10.61
CA LYS A 459 -10.81 -44.79 -9.32
C LYS A 459 -10.38 -43.52 -8.58
N THR A 460 -10.93 -43.34 -7.39
CA THR A 460 -10.63 -42.31 -6.41
C THR A 460 -9.16 -42.39 -5.99
N THR A 461 -8.35 -41.43 -6.40
CA THR A 461 -7.21 -40.98 -5.60
C THR A 461 -7.73 -40.02 -4.55
N GLU A 462 -7.42 -40.32 -3.28
CA GLU A 462 -7.79 -39.57 -2.08
C GLU A 462 -7.18 -38.16 -2.08
N GLU A 463 -7.82 -37.20 -2.75
CA GLU A 463 -7.65 -35.78 -2.48
C GLU A 463 -9.03 -35.14 -2.38
N THR A 464 -9.72 -35.37 -1.25
CA THR A 464 -10.87 -34.55 -0.87
C THR A 464 -10.32 -33.14 -0.59
N THR A 465 -10.55 -32.18 -1.49
CA THR A 465 -10.20 -30.77 -1.27
C THR A 465 -10.85 -30.26 0.02
N ALA A 466 -10.04 -30.07 1.08
CA ALA A 466 -10.50 -29.66 2.39
C ALA A 466 -11.15 -28.26 2.38
N ALA A 467 -12.04 -27.99 3.33
CA ALA A 467 -12.61 -26.66 3.53
C ALA A 467 -11.51 -25.62 3.77
N MET A 468 -11.65 -24.45 3.16
CA MET A 468 -10.65 -23.38 3.16
C MET A 468 -11.15 -22.20 3.98
N ASP A 469 -10.47 -21.90 5.08
CA ASP A 469 -10.72 -20.71 5.91
C ASP A 469 -10.01 -19.50 5.30
N LEU A 470 -10.78 -18.53 4.79
CA LEU A 470 -10.26 -17.37 4.07
C LEU A 470 -9.45 -16.42 4.98
N ALA A 471 -9.61 -16.50 6.30
CA ALA A 471 -8.89 -15.67 7.27
C ALA A 471 -7.55 -16.29 7.69
N ARG A 472 -7.46 -17.62 7.65
CA ARG A 472 -6.31 -18.37 8.23
C ARG A 472 -5.39 -19.01 7.20
N VAL A 473 -5.90 -19.35 6.02
CA VAL A 473 -5.09 -19.95 4.97
C VAL A 473 -4.19 -18.89 4.36
N ARG A 474 -2.87 -19.10 4.50
CA ARG A 474 -1.84 -18.23 3.96
C ARG A 474 -1.43 -18.68 2.57
N VAL A 475 -1.52 -17.76 1.62
CA VAL A 475 -1.01 -17.96 0.28
C VAL A 475 0.33 -17.24 0.19
N GLN A 476 1.43 -17.99 0.12
CA GLN A 476 2.68 -17.38 -0.30
C GLN A 476 2.56 -17.19 -1.81
N GLN A 477 2.20 -15.99 -2.24
CA GLN A 477 2.76 -15.53 -3.50
C GLN A 477 4.28 -15.50 -3.27
N GLU A 478 5.04 -16.27 -4.06
CA GLU A 478 6.43 -15.87 -4.25
C GLU A 478 6.38 -14.39 -4.63
N SER A 479 7.06 -13.56 -3.83
CA SER A 479 7.19 -12.13 -4.07
C SER A 479 7.43 -11.93 -5.55
N PHE A 480 6.63 -11.08 -6.18
CA PHE A 480 6.81 -10.68 -7.58
C PHE A 480 8.28 -10.31 -7.78
N SER A 481 9.02 -11.26 -8.30
CA SER A 481 10.39 -11.10 -8.72
C SER A 481 10.35 -11.46 -10.19
N LEU A 482 10.75 -10.49 -10.99
CA LEU A 482 11.06 -10.78 -12.37
C LEU A 482 12.08 -11.93 -12.38
N PRO A 483 12.08 -12.80 -13.39
CA PRO A 483 13.10 -13.82 -13.50
C PRO A 483 14.48 -13.13 -13.42
N PRO A 484 15.50 -13.78 -12.84
CA PRO A 484 16.84 -13.21 -12.77
C PRO A 484 17.27 -12.59 -14.11
N GLY A 485 17.88 -11.40 -14.04
CA GLY A 485 18.33 -10.68 -15.22
C GLY A 485 17.27 -9.83 -15.93
N TRP A 486 16.00 -9.88 -15.55
CA TRP A 486 14.95 -9.07 -16.19
C TRP A 486 14.65 -7.77 -15.45
N ILE A 487 14.48 -6.68 -16.20
CA ILE A 487 14.07 -5.36 -15.70
C ILE A 487 12.75 -4.93 -16.34
N ARG A 488 11.83 -4.46 -15.50
CA ARG A 488 10.53 -3.89 -15.90
C ARG A 488 10.63 -2.38 -15.95
N TYR A 489 10.19 -1.81 -17.08
CA TYR A 489 10.06 -0.36 -17.24
C TYR A 489 8.61 0.11 -17.12
N ASP A 490 7.64 -0.66 -17.60
CA ASP A 490 6.22 -0.31 -17.58
C ASP A 490 5.39 -1.58 -17.79
N GLY A 491 4.06 -1.49 -17.63
CA GLY A 491 3.13 -2.60 -17.73
C GLY A 491 2.99 -3.36 -16.41
N ASP A 492 1.76 -3.79 -16.11
CA ASP A 492 1.51 -4.74 -15.02
C ASP A 492 1.75 -6.16 -15.56
N TRP A 493 3.01 -6.55 -15.59
CA TRP A 493 3.41 -7.89 -15.98
C TRP A 493 2.98 -8.88 -14.91
N GLN A 494 2.30 -9.92 -15.33
CA GLN A 494 1.80 -11.00 -14.48
C GLN A 494 2.27 -12.32 -15.04
N ARG A 495 2.27 -13.35 -14.22
CA ARG A 495 2.69 -14.68 -14.64
C ARG A 495 1.50 -15.63 -14.65
N ASN A 496 1.35 -16.36 -15.74
CA ASN A 496 0.30 -17.35 -15.90
C ASN A 496 0.71 -18.68 -15.27
N ALA A 497 -0.29 -19.53 -14.95
CA ALA A 497 -0.08 -20.85 -14.38
C ALA A 497 0.74 -21.80 -15.29
N ASP A 498 0.71 -21.58 -16.61
CA ASP A 498 1.50 -22.33 -17.60
C ASP A 498 2.97 -21.86 -17.70
N GLY A 499 3.37 -20.91 -16.86
CA GLY A 499 4.72 -20.34 -16.82
C GLY A 499 4.95 -19.18 -17.80
N SER A 500 3.99 -18.87 -18.68
CA SER A 500 4.08 -17.73 -19.60
C SER A 500 3.92 -16.39 -18.87
N TRP A 501 4.45 -15.32 -19.46
CA TRP A 501 4.33 -13.96 -18.93
C TRP A 501 3.25 -13.20 -19.67
N HIS A 502 2.27 -12.70 -18.94
CA HIS A 502 1.15 -11.94 -19.45
C HIS A 502 1.30 -10.45 -19.13
N VAL A 503 0.87 -9.60 -20.06
CA VAL A 503 0.64 -8.18 -19.79
C VAL A 503 -0.63 -7.72 -20.50
N GLY A 504 -1.46 -6.97 -19.77
CA GLY A 504 -2.68 -6.37 -20.31
C GLY A 504 -2.39 -5.17 -21.23
N PRO A 505 -3.43 -4.59 -21.86
CA PRO A 505 -3.32 -3.45 -22.78
C PRO A 505 -2.56 -2.25 -22.20
N ASN A 506 -1.29 -2.10 -22.59
CA ASN A 506 -0.46 -0.97 -22.17
C ASN A 506 0.48 -0.60 -23.33
N ARG A 507 0.60 0.71 -23.62
CA ARG A 507 1.41 1.23 -24.74
C ARG A 507 2.89 1.45 -24.41
N GLY A 508 3.22 1.49 -23.12
CA GLY A 508 4.58 1.64 -22.59
C GLY A 508 5.23 0.35 -22.12
N ALA A 509 4.46 -0.73 -21.99
CA ALA A 509 4.88 -2.00 -21.40
C ALA A 509 6.12 -2.59 -22.08
N LYS A 510 7.22 -2.66 -21.33
CA LYS A 510 8.52 -3.16 -21.77
C LYS A 510 9.17 -3.97 -20.65
N LEU A 511 9.70 -5.14 -21.02
CA LEU A 511 10.49 -6.01 -20.16
C LEU A 511 11.79 -6.34 -20.89
N LEU A 512 12.93 -6.00 -20.30
CA LEU A 512 14.26 -6.18 -20.90
C LEU A 512 15.09 -7.20 -20.12
N TRP A 513 15.91 -7.99 -20.82
CA TRP A 513 16.83 -8.94 -20.24
C TRP A 513 18.26 -8.37 -20.29
N GLU A 514 18.86 -8.12 -19.14
CA GLU A 514 20.19 -7.50 -19.00
C GLU A 514 21.33 -8.51 -18.84
N GLU A 515 21.01 -9.76 -18.54
CA GLU A 515 22.02 -10.79 -18.21
C GLU A 515 22.90 -11.18 -19.41
N HIS A 516 22.32 -11.15 -20.61
CA HIS A 516 23.01 -11.53 -21.85
C HIS A 516 22.91 -10.42 -22.90
N PRO A 517 23.75 -9.38 -22.79
CA PRO A 517 23.81 -8.31 -23.77
C PRO A 517 24.16 -8.87 -25.16
N VAL A 518 23.37 -8.49 -26.16
CA VAL A 518 23.52 -8.94 -27.54
C VAL A 518 23.50 -7.76 -28.50
N THR A 519 24.57 -7.65 -29.29
CA THR A 519 24.56 -6.82 -30.50
C THR A 519 24.33 -7.76 -31.68
N ASP A 520 25.33 -8.49 -32.15
CA ASP A 520 25.10 -9.51 -33.18
C ASP A 520 24.62 -10.83 -32.58
N GLY A 521 23.54 -11.38 -33.15
CA GLY A 521 22.89 -12.57 -32.63
C GLY A 521 21.44 -12.73 -33.07
N GLU A 522 20.83 -13.79 -32.58
CA GLU A 522 19.43 -14.15 -32.76
C GLU A 522 18.67 -13.87 -31.45
N ILE A 523 17.53 -13.20 -31.56
CA ILE A 523 16.57 -13.03 -30.47
C ILE A 523 15.26 -13.66 -30.93
N GLN A 524 14.67 -14.50 -30.09
CA GLN A 524 13.40 -15.16 -30.38
C GLN A 524 12.46 -15.11 -29.18
N VAL A 525 11.15 -15.12 -29.47
CA VAL A 525 10.10 -15.29 -28.48
C VAL A 525 8.89 -15.95 -29.13
N GLU A 526 8.09 -16.66 -28.35
CA GLU A 526 6.72 -16.99 -28.72
C GLU A 526 5.75 -16.02 -28.05
N LEU A 527 4.80 -15.49 -28.81
CA LEU A 527 3.77 -14.60 -28.31
C LEU A 527 2.37 -15.05 -28.74
N ASN A 528 1.39 -14.89 -27.84
CA ASN A 528 -0.02 -15.12 -28.10
C ASN A 528 -0.78 -13.82 -27.84
N LEU A 529 -1.25 -13.19 -28.93
CA LEU A 529 -2.13 -12.03 -28.89
C LEU A 529 -3.55 -12.55 -28.62
N ARG A 530 -4.13 -12.29 -27.44
CA ARG A 530 -5.42 -12.87 -27.07
C ARG A 530 -6.56 -12.28 -27.91
N SER A 531 -7.56 -13.10 -28.21
CA SER A 531 -8.67 -12.75 -29.11
C SER A 531 -9.59 -11.63 -28.61
N ASP A 532 -9.58 -11.36 -27.30
CA ASP A 532 -10.35 -10.29 -26.67
C ASP A 532 -9.76 -8.89 -26.92
N ASN A 533 -8.44 -8.78 -27.07
CA ASN A 533 -7.76 -7.52 -27.38
C ASN A 533 -6.39 -7.77 -28.03
N ALA A 534 -6.35 -7.86 -29.36
CA ALA A 534 -5.13 -8.11 -30.12
C ALA A 534 -4.76 -6.92 -30.99
N HIS A 535 -3.66 -6.23 -30.67
CA HIS A 535 -3.11 -5.14 -31.45
C HIS A 535 -1.66 -5.46 -31.86
N ILE A 536 -0.70 -4.83 -31.21
CA ILE A 536 0.73 -4.94 -31.48
C ILE A 536 1.47 -5.50 -30.26
N ALA A 537 2.34 -6.47 -30.48
CA ALA A 537 3.31 -6.95 -29.49
C ALA A 537 4.50 -7.62 -30.19
N GLY A 538 5.65 -7.67 -29.52
CA GLY A 538 6.84 -8.23 -30.14
C GLY A 538 8.13 -8.09 -29.33
N LEU A 539 9.24 -8.08 -30.08
CA LEU A 539 10.61 -8.07 -29.61
C LEU A 539 11.22 -6.67 -29.65
N LEU A 540 12.12 -6.42 -28.70
CA LEU A 540 13.00 -5.26 -28.66
C LEU A 540 14.44 -5.70 -28.87
N ILE A 541 15.18 -4.95 -29.70
CA ILE A 541 16.51 -5.31 -30.17
C ILE A 541 17.44 -4.09 -30.12
N ASN A 542 18.69 -4.31 -29.71
CA ASN A 542 19.73 -3.29 -29.55
C ASN A 542 19.24 -2.09 -28.73
N VAL A 543 18.57 -2.36 -27.61
CA VAL A 543 18.00 -1.33 -26.76
C VAL A 543 19.09 -0.63 -25.94
N SER A 544 18.99 0.69 -25.82
CA SER A 544 19.77 1.53 -24.92
C SER A 544 18.94 2.68 -24.34
N ASP A 545 19.32 3.14 -23.15
CA ASP A 545 18.61 4.18 -22.36
C ASP A 545 17.07 3.97 -22.28
N PRO A 546 16.62 2.77 -21.86
CA PRO A 546 15.19 2.51 -21.67
C PRO A 546 14.61 3.32 -20.50
N GLN A 547 13.43 3.90 -20.71
CA GLN A 547 12.67 4.62 -19.68
C GLN A 547 11.18 4.19 -19.69
N VAL A 548 10.46 4.61 -18.63
CA VAL A 548 8.99 4.42 -18.52
C VAL A 548 8.27 5.22 -19.62
N GLY A 549 7.15 4.69 -20.13
CA GLY A 549 6.38 5.29 -21.24
C GLY A 549 6.60 4.63 -22.59
N ALA A 550 5.78 5.00 -23.59
CA ALA A 550 5.73 4.34 -24.90
C ALA A 550 7.07 4.33 -25.64
N ASP A 551 7.57 5.47 -26.09
CA ASP A 551 8.67 5.53 -27.07
C ASP A 551 9.96 6.13 -26.48
N ASN A 552 10.05 6.17 -25.14
CA ASN A 552 11.19 6.74 -24.40
C ASN A 552 12.37 5.75 -24.29
N TRP A 553 12.99 5.42 -25.41
CA TRP A 553 14.16 4.55 -25.50
C TRP A 553 14.81 4.63 -26.89
N TYR A 554 16.01 4.07 -27.04
CA TYR A 554 16.67 3.86 -28.34
C TYR A 554 16.72 2.39 -28.68
N GLY A 555 16.42 2.02 -29.93
CA GLY A 555 16.61 0.66 -30.42
C GLY A 555 15.66 0.32 -31.56
N TYR A 556 15.48 -0.96 -31.82
CA TYR A 556 14.57 -1.47 -32.84
C TYR A 556 13.45 -2.28 -32.23
N GLU A 557 12.24 -2.09 -32.75
CA GLU A 557 11.08 -2.90 -32.45
C GLU A 557 10.82 -3.84 -33.63
N VAL A 558 10.62 -5.12 -33.33
CA VAL A 558 10.14 -6.11 -34.29
C VAL A 558 8.85 -6.69 -33.73
N SER A 559 7.71 -6.38 -34.34
CA SER A 559 6.40 -6.73 -33.76
C SER A 559 5.44 -7.28 -34.79
N LEU A 560 4.55 -8.15 -34.30
CA LEU A 560 3.35 -8.56 -35.03
C LEU A 560 2.26 -7.52 -34.81
N ASN A 561 1.47 -7.28 -35.85
CA ASN A 561 0.30 -6.42 -35.83
C ASN A 561 -0.91 -7.24 -36.29
N ALA A 562 -1.77 -7.61 -35.35
CA ALA A 562 -2.97 -8.40 -35.64
C ALA A 562 -3.99 -7.62 -36.47
N ASP A 563 -4.14 -6.30 -36.22
CA ASP A 563 -5.09 -5.44 -36.92
C ASP A 563 -4.78 -5.38 -38.43
N ASN A 564 -3.50 -5.28 -38.76
CA ASN A 564 -3.06 -5.09 -40.14
C ASN A 564 -2.59 -6.39 -40.83
N GLN A 565 -2.55 -7.52 -40.10
CA GLN A 565 -1.96 -8.78 -40.57
C GLN A 565 -0.53 -8.58 -41.11
N THR A 566 0.31 -7.92 -40.31
CA THR A 566 1.69 -7.62 -40.69
C THR A 566 2.69 -7.96 -39.59
N VAL A 567 3.93 -8.18 -40.00
CA VAL A 567 5.12 -8.02 -39.16
C VAL A 567 5.83 -6.75 -39.61
N PHE A 568 6.41 -6.00 -38.69
CA PHE A 568 7.14 -4.79 -39.02
C PHE A 568 8.43 -4.63 -38.21
N VAL A 569 9.31 -3.77 -38.72
CA VAL A 569 10.49 -3.27 -38.03
C VAL A 569 10.34 -1.76 -37.88
N GLY A 570 10.46 -1.26 -36.65
CA GLY A 570 10.46 0.16 -36.31
C GLY A 570 11.74 0.59 -35.61
N LEU A 571 12.13 1.84 -35.79
CA LEU A 571 13.20 2.52 -35.09
C LEU A 571 12.62 3.37 -33.96
N HIS A 572 13.22 3.25 -32.77
CA HIS A 572 12.94 4.10 -31.62
C HIS A 572 14.16 4.98 -31.31
N ASN A 573 13.93 6.28 -31.20
CA ASN A 573 14.92 7.31 -30.88
C ASN A 573 14.23 8.46 -30.09
N HIS A 574 13.66 8.14 -28.93
CA HIS A 574 12.68 9.00 -28.21
C HIS A 574 11.46 9.39 -29.06
N GLY A 575 10.98 8.42 -29.84
CA GLY A 575 9.92 8.57 -30.82
C GLY A 575 9.97 7.41 -31.81
N TYR A 576 8.83 7.13 -32.44
CA TYR A 576 8.68 5.97 -33.31
C TYR A 576 8.77 6.33 -34.80
N GLN A 577 9.55 5.54 -35.55
CA GLN A 577 9.59 5.58 -37.01
C GLN A 577 9.50 4.16 -37.58
N MET A 578 8.50 3.88 -38.41
CA MET A 578 8.43 2.61 -39.12
C MET A 578 9.50 2.54 -40.23
N LEU A 579 10.27 1.46 -40.27
CA LEU A 579 11.30 1.24 -41.30
C LEU A 579 10.80 0.33 -42.42
N GLN A 580 10.19 -0.80 -42.06
CA GLN A 580 9.68 -1.77 -43.03
C GLN A 580 8.52 -2.57 -42.43
N GLN A 581 7.57 -3.00 -43.27
CA GLN A 581 6.49 -3.90 -42.90
C GLN A 581 6.26 -4.94 -44.01
N GLN A 582 5.77 -6.11 -43.64
CA GLN A 582 5.44 -7.19 -44.56
C GLN A 582 4.16 -7.90 -44.10
N THR A 583 3.30 -8.28 -45.04
CA THR A 583 2.08 -9.05 -44.76
C THR A 583 2.42 -10.48 -44.31
N VAL A 584 1.84 -10.89 -43.19
CA VAL A 584 1.93 -12.24 -42.60
C VAL A 584 0.59 -12.61 -41.97
N SER A 585 0.32 -13.91 -41.74
CA SER A 585 -0.89 -14.31 -41.02
C SER A 585 -0.66 -14.19 -39.51
N VAL A 586 -1.45 -13.36 -38.84
CA VAL A 586 -1.43 -13.22 -37.37
C VAL A 586 -2.80 -13.61 -36.84
N ARG A 587 -2.89 -14.70 -36.09
CA ARG A 587 -4.15 -15.26 -35.60
C ARG A 587 -4.27 -15.05 -34.10
N PRO A 588 -5.16 -14.14 -33.64
CA PRO A 588 -5.39 -13.97 -32.22
C PRO A 588 -5.83 -15.28 -31.54
N GLY A 589 -5.32 -15.53 -30.33
CA GLY A 589 -5.55 -16.75 -29.56
C GLY A 589 -4.58 -17.90 -29.87
N GLU A 590 -3.81 -17.82 -30.96
CA GLU A 590 -2.76 -18.78 -31.30
C GLU A 590 -1.37 -18.27 -30.87
N TRP A 591 -0.45 -19.21 -30.60
CA TRP A 591 0.96 -18.88 -30.34
C TRP A 591 1.70 -18.71 -31.66
N HIS A 592 2.34 -17.56 -31.84
CA HIS A 592 3.23 -17.28 -32.97
C HIS A 592 4.68 -17.21 -32.51
N SER A 593 5.59 -17.71 -33.34
CA SER A 593 7.03 -17.53 -33.11
C SER A 593 7.50 -16.27 -33.82
N LEU A 594 8.23 -15.41 -33.13
CA LEU A 594 8.87 -14.24 -33.72
C LEU A 594 10.36 -14.32 -33.45
N ARG A 595 11.15 -14.23 -34.52
CA ARG A 595 12.60 -14.35 -34.44
C ARG A 595 13.29 -13.28 -35.28
N ALA A 596 14.27 -12.62 -34.70
CA ALA A 596 15.05 -11.59 -35.34
C ALA A 596 16.55 -11.88 -35.24
N VAL A 597 17.24 -11.89 -36.39
CA VAL A 597 18.66 -12.21 -36.51
C VAL A 597 19.39 -10.96 -36.98
N SER A 598 20.28 -10.45 -36.13
CA SER A 598 21.16 -9.31 -36.40
C SER A 598 22.58 -9.79 -36.69
N ALA A 599 23.11 -9.43 -37.86
CA ALA A 599 24.48 -9.75 -38.25
C ALA A 599 25.11 -8.55 -38.97
N GLY A 600 26.01 -7.85 -38.30
CA GLY A 600 26.63 -6.63 -38.81
C GLY A 600 25.59 -5.56 -39.11
N SER A 601 25.53 -5.11 -40.36
CA SER A 601 24.56 -4.12 -40.84
C SER A 601 23.24 -4.74 -41.30
N ARG A 602 22.95 -6.02 -41.07
CA ARG A 602 21.74 -6.66 -41.58
C ARG A 602 20.86 -7.19 -40.45
N LEU A 603 19.56 -6.92 -40.53
CA LEU A 603 18.52 -7.46 -39.68
C LEU A 603 17.57 -8.33 -40.51
N SER A 604 17.37 -9.58 -40.12
CA SER A 604 16.45 -10.51 -40.75
C SER A 604 15.37 -10.94 -39.77
N VAL A 605 14.10 -10.84 -40.15
CA VAL A 605 12.94 -11.20 -39.28
C VAL A 605 12.22 -12.40 -39.86
N TYR A 606 11.93 -13.37 -38.99
CA TYR A 606 11.20 -14.60 -39.29
C TYR A 606 9.95 -14.65 -38.42
N VAL A 607 8.85 -15.14 -39.00
CA VAL A 607 7.58 -15.36 -38.32
C VAL A 607 7.23 -16.83 -38.48
N ASP A 608 6.89 -17.49 -37.38
CA ASP A 608 6.61 -18.92 -37.27
C ASP A 608 7.75 -19.79 -37.86
N ASP A 609 7.44 -21.01 -38.32
CA ASP A 609 8.43 -21.96 -38.87
C ASP A 609 8.90 -21.60 -40.29
N ALA A 610 8.81 -20.32 -40.69
CA ALA A 610 9.22 -19.87 -42.01
C ALA A 610 10.74 -20.05 -42.21
N LYS A 611 11.10 -20.78 -43.28
CA LYS A 611 12.51 -21.02 -43.66
C LYS A 611 13.20 -19.79 -44.25
N SER A 612 12.43 -18.82 -44.75
CA SER A 612 12.92 -17.58 -45.32
C SER A 612 12.44 -16.40 -44.49
N PRO A 613 13.24 -15.33 -44.33
CA PRO A 613 12.83 -14.17 -43.55
C PRO A 613 11.68 -13.43 -44.24
N ALA A 614 10.71 -12.98 -43.44
CA ALA A 614 9.65 -12.08 -43.88
C ALA A 614 10.18 -10.68 -44.18
N ILE A 615 11.20 -10.22 -43.43
CA ILE A 615 11.85 -8.92 -43.64
C ILE A 615 13.37 -9.12 -43.66
N ILE A 616 14.05 -8.52 -44.64
CA ILE A 616 15.50 -8.32 -44.67
C ILE A 616 15.74 -6.82 -44.78
N LEU A 617 16.39 -6.25 -43.78
CA LEU A 617 16.64 -4.81 -43.69
C LEU A 617 18.14 -4.53 -43.51
N ASP A 618 18.69 -3.66 -44.36
CA ASP A 618 20.06 -3.17 -44.23
C ASP A 618 20.09 -1.88 -43.37
N LEU A 619 20.87 -1.92 -42.29
CA LEU A 619 21.06 -0.91 -41.25
C LEU A 619 22.54 -0.45 -41.21
N PRO A 620 22.99 0.42 -42.13
CA PRO A 620 24.39 0.84 -42.22
C PRO A 620 24.86 1.67 -41.01
N ASN A 621 23.94 2.40 -40.35
CA ASN A 621 24.19 3.18 -39.12
C ASN A 621 23.43 2.56 -37.94
N ARG A 622 23.70 1.29 -37.68
CA ARG A 622 22.97 0.52 -36.68
C ARG A 622 23.21 1.04 -35.26
N LEU A 623 22.15 1.10 -34.46
CA LEU A 623 22.25 1.42 -33.04
C LEU A 623 23.05 0.35 -32.27
N THR A 624 23.89 0.81 -31.34
CA THR A 624 24.86 -0.02 -30.59
C THR A 624 24.35 -0.48 -29.23
N GLY A 625 23.04 -0.33 -28.95
CA GLY A 625 22.45 -0.86 -27.74
C GLY A 625 22.64 -2.37 -27.66
N GLN A 626 22.61 -2.90 -26.44
CA GLN A 626 22.94 -4.31 -26.17
C GLN A 626 21.79 -5.05 -25.49
N LEU A 627 20.74 -4.35 -25.07
CA LEU A 627 19.61 -4.98 -24.39
C LEU A 627 18.61 -5.55 -25.40
N ALA A 628 18.02 -6.68 -25.05
CA ALA A 628 16.94 -7.33 -25.78
C ALA A 628 15.76 -7.55 -24.84
N GLY A 629 14.55 -7.69 -25.40
CA GLY A 629 13.39 -7.95 -24.57
C GLY A 629 12.10 -8.02 -25.34
N ILE A 630 11.00 -7.80 -24.63
CA ILE A 630 9.64 -7.89 -25.14
C ILE A 630 8.88 -6.60 -24.88
N ARG A 631 7.95 -6.28 -25.78
CA ARG A 631 7.10 -5.10 -25.72
C ARG A 631 5.66 -5.46 -26.02
N ASN A 632 4.77 -4.74 -25.37
CA ASN A 632 3.36 -4.67 -25.72
C ASN A 632 3.00 -3.24 -26.12
N TRP A 633 2.18 -3.09 -27.15
CA TRP A 633 1.58 -1.82 -27.54
C TRP A 633 0.06 -1.98 -27.63
N GLY A 634 -0.57 -1.99 -26.45
CA GLY A 634 -2.02 -1.98 -26.31
C GLY A 634 -2.72 -3.33 -26.44
N SER A 635 -2.02 -4.45 -26.58
CA SER A 635 -2.62 -5.78 -26.65
C SER A 635 -2.82 -6.43 -25.29
N ASN A 636 -3.73 -7.39 -25.20
CA ASN A 636 -3.69 -8.45 -24.19
C ASN A 636 -2.80 -9.58 -24.74
N VAL A 637 -1.59 -9.75 -24.20
CA VAL A 637 -0.59 -10.66 -24.76
C VAL A 637 0.06 -11.54 -23.70
N SER A 638 0.39 -12.77 -24.08
CA SER A 638 1.27 -13.67 -23.32
C SER A 638 2.53 -13.97 -24.12
N PHE A 639 3.67 -14.08 -23.45
CA PHE A 639 4.97 -14.45 -24.02
C PHE A 639 5.46 -15.74 -23.40
N ARG A 640 6.28 -16.51 -24.12
CA ARG A 640 7.05 -17.69 -23.65
C ARG A 640 8.30 -17.93 -24.48
N ASN A 641 9.18 -18.80 -23.99
CA ASN A 641 10.35 -19.29 -24.73
C ASN A 641 11.28 -18.18 -25.27
N PHE A 642 11.43 -17.08 -24.50
CA PHE A 642 12.37 -16.02 -24.87
C PHE A 642 13.80 -16.57 -24.86
N ALA A 643 14.54 -16.34 -25.94
CA ALA A 643 15.94 -16.76 -26.02
C ALA A 643 16.77 -15.77 -26.83
N VAL A 644 18.05 -15.69 -26.45
CA VAL A 644 19.08 -14.92 -27.13
C VAL A 644 20.22 -15.86 -27.49
N ALA A 645 20.67 -15.86 -28.74
CA ALA A 645 21.82 -16.62 -29.19
C ALA A 645 22.85 -15.72 -29.86
N THR A 646 24.12 -15.90 -29.51
CA THR A 646 25.26 -15.30 -30.19
C THR A 646 25.87 -16.32 -31.16
N ALA A 647 27.01 -15.99 -31.77
CA ALA A 647 27.72 -16.95 -32.63
C ALA A 647 28.22 -18.20 -31.88
N THR A 648 28.42 -18.11 -30.56
CA THR A 648 29.02 -19.18 -29.74
C THR A 648 28.05 -19.83 -28.77
N ASP A 649 27.09 -19.07 -28.25
CA ASP A 649 26.27 -19.48 -27.12
C ASP A 649 24.78 -19.23 -27.39
N ARG A 650 23.92 -20.06 -26.78
CA ARG A 650 22.47 -19.86 -26.78
C ARG A 650 21.97 -19.84 -25.34
N PHE A 651 21.33 -18.74 -24.97
CA PHE A 651 20.75 -18.50 -23.66
C PHE A 651 19.23 -18.50 -23.79
N VAL A 652 18.56 -19.37 -23.04
CA VAL A 652 17.10 -19.41 -22.96
C VAL A 652 16.72 -18.82 -21.61
N ALA A 653 15.83 -17.85 -21.59
CA ALA A 653 15.35 -17.29 -20.34
C ALA A 653 14.55 -18.36 -19.60
N GLU A 654 15.08 -18.83 -18.47
CA GLU A 654 14.37 -19.77 -17.62
C GLU A 654 13.23 -19.06 -16.90
N TRP A 655 12.00 -19.49 -17.20
CA TRP A 655 10.81 -19.07 -16.48
C TRP A 655 10.28 -20.30 -15.72
N PRO A 656 10.88 -20.67 -14.56
CA PRO A 656 10.53 -21.88 -13.81
C PRO A 656 9.14 -21.76 -13.18
N ALA A 657 8.21 -22.68 -13.42
CA ALA A 657 6.82 -22.56 -12.94
C ALA A 657 6.74 -22.28 -11.43
N THR A 658 5.94 -21.28 -11.03
CA THR A 658 5.67 -21.03 -9.62
C THR A 658 4.52 -21.93 -9.18
N SER A 659 4.77 -22.87 -8.27
CA SER A 659 3.70 -23.50 -7.50
C SER A 659 3.21 -22.51 -6.45
N VAL A 660 1.92 -22.20 -6.43
CA VAL A 660 1.30 -21.53 -5.27
C VAL A 660 1.32 -22.55 -4.13
N ASN A 661 2.33 -22.45 -3.26
CA ASN A 661 2.37 -23.27 -2.07
C ASN A 661 1.48 -22.61 -1.01
N MET A 662 0.39 -23.30 -0.66
CA MET A 662 -0.33 -22.99 0.57
C MET A 662 0.65 -23.17 1.74
N GLN A 663 0.92 -22.07 2.45
CA GLN A 663 1.69 -22.13 3.68
C GLN A 663 0.87 -22.84 4.76
N PRO A 664 1.52 -23.37 5.82
CA PRO A 664 0.80 -23.78 7.01
C PRO A 664 -0.12 -22.66 7.49
N VAL A 665 -1.30 -23.07 7.97
CA VAL A 665 -2.30 -22.20 8.58
C VAL A 665 -1.62 -21.22 9.55
N ARG A 666 -2.01 -19.93 9.51
CA ARG A 666 -1.46 -18.90 10.40
C ARG A 666 -1.48 -19.40 11.85
N ASP A 667 -0.33 -19.34 12.54
CA ASP A 667 -0.28 -19.55 13.99
C ASP A 667 -0.95 -18.36 14.68
N ASP A 668 -2.21 -18.55 15.07
CA ASP A 668 -3.02 -17.51 15.71
C ASP A 668 -2.43 -17.05 17.05
N ASN A 669 -1.65 -17.89 17.76
CA ASN A 669 -0.97 -17.48 18.99
C ASN A 669 0.17 -16.51 18.69
N GLN A 670 1.01 -16.86 17.70
CA GLN A 670 2.11 -15.97 17.32
C GLN A 670 1.59 -14.66 16.72
N TRP A 671 0.52 -14.73 15.91
CA TRP A 671 -0.11 -13.55 15.34
C TRP A 671 -0.76 -12.66 16.41
N SER A 672 -1.55 -13.22 17.33
CA SER A 672 -2.23 -12.45 18.38
C SER A 672 -1.22 -11.78 19.30
N HIS A 673 -0.15 -12.49 19.67
CA HIS A 673 0.95 -11.96 20.47
C HIS A 673 1.66 -10.78 19.79
N ARG A 674 2.01 -10.90 18.51
CA ARG A 674 2.62 -9.79 17.74
C ARG A 674 1.69 -8.59 17.66
N GLN A 675 0.40 -8.81 17.41
CA GLN A 675 -0.59 -7.73 17.35
C GLN A 675 -0.80 -7.07 18.72
N ALA A 676 -0.77 -7.84 19.80
CA ALA A 676 -0.86 -7.32 21.17
C ALA A 676 0.37 -6.49 21.56
N LEU A 677 1.57 -6.88 21.13
CA LEU A 677 2.78 -6.07 21.26
C LEU A 677 2.65 -4.74 20.51
N ALA A 678 2.06 -4.75 19.31
CA ALA A 678 1.78 -3.53 18.56
C ALA A 678 0.78 -2.62 19.32
N ASP A 679 -0.24 -3.19 19.96
CA ASP A 679 -1.23 -2.46 20.76
C ASP A 679 -0.62 -1.82 22.00
N LEU A 680 0.25 -2.55 22.69
CA LEU A 680 1.05 -2.02 23.79
C LEU A 680 1.98 -0.89 23.29
N CYS A 681 2.63 -1.07 22.15
CA CYS A 681 3.47 -0.04 21.54
C CYS A 681 2.69 1.25 21.22
N ARG A 682 1.46 1.15 20.69
CA ARG A 682 0.59 2.32 20.45
C ARG A 682 0.24 3.04 21.74
N THR A 683 -0.01 2.29 22.80
CA THR A 683 -0.23 2.85 24.15
C THR A 683 1.01 3.61 24.64
N LEU A 684 2.21 3.06 24.45
CA LEU A 684 3.46 3.72 24.84
C LEU A 684 3.75 4.96 23.97
N PHE A 685 3.45 4.92 22.67
CA PHE A 685 3.59 6.09 21.80
C PHE A 685 2.72 7.26 22.27
N ASN A 686 1.50 6.97 22.72
CA ASN A 686 0.62 7.97 23.30
C ASN A 686 1.22 8.66 24.55
N LEU A 687 2.02 7.94 25.34
CA LEU A 687 2.74 8.49 26.50
C LEU A 687 4.02 9.26 26.13
N SER A 688 4.50 9.13 24.89
CA SER A 688 5.81 9.63 24.46
C SER A 688 5.79 11.05 23.84
N GLU A 689 4.66 11.75 23.93
CA GLU A 689 4.46 13.09 23.35
C GLU A 689 5.12 14.22 24.16
N PHE A 690 5.71 13.92 25.32
CA PHE A 690 6.37 14.89 26.20
C PHE A 690 7.88 14.69 26.29
N LEU A 691 8.61 15.80 26.28
CA LEU A 691 10.00 15.91 26.70
C LEU A 691 10.05 16.11 28.22
N TYR A 692 10.89 15.33 28.88
CA TYR A 692 11.21 15.42 30.30
C TYR A 692 12.70 15.10 30.51
N VAL A 693 13.23 15.46 31.68
CA VAL A 693 14.60 15.13 32.11
C VAL A 693 14.48 14.21 33.31
N GLU A 694 15.09 13.03 33.29
CA GLU A 694 15.17 12.16 34.49
C GLU A 694 16.28 12.59 35.44
#